data_AF-A0A626TIS9-F1
#
_entry.id   AF-A0A626TIS9-F1
#
_cell.length_a   1.000
_cell.length_b   1.000
_cell.length_c   1.000
_cell.angle_alpha   90.00
_cell.angle_beta   90.00
_cell.angle_gamma   90.00
#
_symmetry.space_group_name_H-M   'P 1'
#
loop_
_entity.id
_entity.type
_entity.pdbx_description
1 polymer ?
#
loop_
_entity_poly.entity_id
_entity_poly.type
_entity_poly.pdbx_seq_one_letter_code
_entity_poly.pdbx_strand_id
1 'polypeptide(L)'
;MADIFNGKDVKVYYNDDTGNRAVITGGNIQINELAAYPSFSMGTEVQKIETYNDEYSNAIEGQKTVDNVTLVVNYIPTDPTHEYLDKKYDNQEEFQITIFVNENNEAGRLESVMLNGVLGSRMLNGDKDSVVTMTYDFVPTEVISYAPRDIPPVLRRGDFGVGSDGSIDYPQYQPDQATGNAFVKISASDIDNPSGVDLMGIELVDQQAENTNIMMTTTGDLRLYARNATTPWTRLYTSGEADTRYLIKSNNLSDLTNFESARSNLSVYSKSETDNKFMIGPNNLSELTNVVVARQKLEVYSQSETDAKFLQAANNLSDIVDTAIARTNLGINSTLENDAKYLQVENNLSDVKDVATARTNLGINSTIENDAKYLQVSNNLSDVADVDTVKQNIGLDRFKQSPSETMIYPSSGQNPYRITIRPNGDWGTWRDDTGTWEPLKIVAGGTGATNKKDARLNLNIPAAYKIIPDGTNILGWFIENNESGFFSSGENVINKPADGHGWWTYNFKIHLRNQEGKPEFGVVEATSAANIMYIIVLTNGQWPHGWFKIVRENDNVQLRDLKLTQYDTGFSGHLELYNIQNNNPKGLTQLYNEFQDGVLKTTLRTGNLENNRNSYLQWDENGSLWGVVNILSNDLYFGPHSVRKLHTRHGTMLVDGTATPYYYTFGNPDGRRSVTEFGTVEDGWIFYGQVNRDLSKQLDVNGVVNASAFNQASDRDLKENIEVISNAIDRVRAIGGYTYTLKENGMPHAGVIAQEVRDVLPEASGSFTKYVDLPGPTQDGTPLREEERFYSVDYAGITALLVQAFKEMDEKITKLEEQQKQIDELKELVQKLLDNK
;
A
#
# COMPACT_ATOMS: atom_id res chain seq x y z
N MET A 1 -3.15 -26.77 -52.74
CA MET A 1 -3.49 -27.85 -53.70
C MET A 1 -4.97 -28.06 -53.56
N ALA A 2 -5.72 -28.06 -54.66
CA ALA A 2 -7.12 -28.44 -54.63
C ALA A 2 -7.17 -29.94 -54.33
N ASP A 3 -7.67 -30.31 -53.16
CA ASP A 3 -7.95 -31.70 -52.85
C ASP A 3 -9.08 -32.17 -53.77
N ILE A 4 -8.90 -33.35 -54.36
CA ILE A 4 -9.91 -33.98 -55.23
C ILE A 4 -10.82 -34.79 -54.31
N PHE A 5 -12.05 -34.36 -54.10
CA PHE A 5 -13.04 -35.04 -53.27
C PHE A 5 -14.01 -35.89 -54.11
N ASN A 6 -14.44 -37.01 -53.54
CA ASN A 6 -15.45 -37.89 -54.13
C ASN A 6 -16.85 -37.42 -53.69
N GLY A 7 -17.76 -37.17 -54.64
CA GLY A 7 -19.12 -36.72 -54.35
C GLY A 7 -19.97 -37.70 -53.51
N LYS A 8 -19.53 -38.96 -53.36
CA LYS A 8 -20.17 -39.96 -52.49
C LYS A 8 -20.06 -39.62 -50.99
N ASP A 9 -19.04 -38.87 -50.58
CA ASP A 9 -18.74 -38.64 -49.16
C ASP A 9 -19.41 -37.37 -48.61
N VAL A 10 -20.20 -36.68 -49.44
CA VAL A 10 -20.89 -35.43 -49.11
C VAL A 10 -22.23 -35.76 -48.49
N LYS A 11 -22.40 -35.36 -47.23
CA LYS A 11 -23.61 -35.59 -46.46
C LYS A 11 -24.27 -34.25 -46.19
N VAL A 12 -25.59 -34.18 -46.38
CA VAL A 12 -26.40 -33.02 -46.00
C VAL A 12 -27.26 -33.44 -44.82
N TYR A 13 -27.30 -32.59 -43.80
CA TYR A 13 -28.15 -32.78 -42.63
C TYR A 13 -29.14 -31.63 -42.53
N TYR A 14 -30.29 -31.87 -41.90
CA TYR A 14 -31.25 -30.84 -41.52
C TYR A 14 -31.45 -30.78 -40.00
N ASN A 15 -31.89 -29.62 -39.51
CA ASN A 15 -32.26 -29.40 -38.11
C ASN A 15 -33.37 -28.33 -38.03
N ASP A 16 -34.35 -28.53 -37.15
CA ASP A 16 -35.41 -27.55 -36.90
C ASP A 16 -34.95 -26.38 -36.02
N ASP A 17 -33.88 -26.55 -35.24
CA ASP A 17 -33.28 -25.48 -34.43
C ASP A 17 -32.36 -24.61 -35.30
N THR A 18 -32.88 -23.47 -35.76
CA THR A 18 -32.12 -22.44 -36.51
C THR A 18 -31.00 -21.79 -35.68
N GLY A 19 -31.06 -21.92 -34.35
CA GLY A 19 -30.02 -21.51 -33.41
C GLY A 19 -28.91 -22.55 -33.23
N ASN A 20 -29.05 -23.76 -33.78
CA ASN A 20 -28.06 -24.82 -33.61
C ASN A 20 -26.68 -24.37 -34.14
N ARG A 21 -25.64 -24.71 -33.37
CA ARG A 21 -24.23 -24.47 -33.70
C ARG A 21 -23.40 -25.75 -33.63
N ALA A 22 -24.01 -26.88 -33.29
CA ALA A 22 -23.34 -28.18 -33.22
C ALA A 22 -23.36 -28.86 -34.59
N VAL A 23 -22.17 -29.21 -35.11
CA VAL A 23 -22.02 -29.76 -36.46
C VAL A 23 -22.44 -31.23 -36.56
N ILE A 24 -22.24 -32.04 -35.49
CA ILE A 24 -22.40 -33.50 -35.57
C ILE A 24 -23.48 -34.08 -34.64
N THR A 25 -23.73 -33.51 -33.45
CA THR A 25 -24.48 -34.23 -32.39
C THR A 25 -25.72 -33.50 -31.85
N GLY A 26 -25.95 -32.22 -32.16
CA GLY A 26 -27.05 -31.42 -31.61
C GLY A 26 -28.40 -31.60 -32.32
N GLY A 27 -28.76 -32.81 -32.75
CA GLY A 27 -30.05 -33.07 -33.41
C GLY A 27 -30.07 -32.97 -34.94
N ASN A 28 -28.90 -32.90 -35.58
CA ASN A 28 -28.78 -32.91 -37.05
C ASN A 28 -29.16 -34.30 -37.61
N ILE A 29 -30.17 -34.36 -38.50
CA ILE A 29 -30.63 -35.60 -39.16
C ILE A 29 -30.16 -35.59 -40.61
N GLN A 30 -29.52 -36.67 -41.06
CA GLN A 30 -29.01 -36.76 -42.44
C GLN A 30 -30.17 -36.87 -43.43
N ILE A 31 -30.10 -36.15 -44.56
CA ILE A 31 -31.00 -36.34 -45.71
C ILE A 31 -30.54 -37.59 -46.45
N ASN A 32 -31.46 -38.53 -46.64
CA ASN A 32 -31.17 -39.80 -47.29
C ASN A 32 -31.09 -39.66 -48.82
N GLU A 33 -30.45 -40.64 -49.48
CA GLU A 33 -30.51 -40.83 -50.94
C GLU A 33 -30.16 -39.59 -51.80
N LEU A 34 -29.17 -38.80 -51.38
CA LEU A 34 -28.68 -37.66 -52.15
C LEU A 34 -28.17 -38.10 -53.54
N ALA A 35 -28.78 -37.56 -54.60
CA ALA A 35 -28.53 -37.97 -55.99
C ALA A 35 -27.45 -37.12 -56.69
N ALA A 36 -27.19 -35.90 -56.21
CA ALA A 36 -26.18 -35.01 -56.75
C ALA A 36 -25.54 -34.14 -55.67
N TYR A 37 -24.32 -33.65 -55.94
CA TYR A 37 -23.66 -32.69 -55.07
C TYR A 37 -24.48 -31.39 -55.00
N PRO A 38 -24.73 -30.83 -53.80
CA PRO A 38 -25.43 -29.56 -53.69
C PRO A 38 -24.57 -28.44 -54.25
N SER A 39 -25.00 -27.80 -55.34
CA SER A 39 -24.29 -26.63 -55.87
C SER A 39 -24.57 -25.43 -54.97
N PHE A 40 -23.52 -24.81 -54.46
CA PHE A 40 -23.59 -23.51 -53.78
C PHE A 40 -22.39 -22.67 -54.19
N SER A 41 -22.61 -21.37 -54.31
CA SER A 41 -21.63 -20.37 -54.67
C SER A 41 -21.66 -19.26 -53.61
N MET A 42 -20.48 -18.78 -53.21
CA MET A 42 -20.36 -17.71 -52.22
C MET A 42 -19.70 -16.51 -52.88
N GLY A 43 -20.42 -15.39 -52.91
CA GLY A 43 -19.92 -14.10 -53.34
C GLY A 43 -19.55 -13.23 -52.14
N THR A 44 -18.51 -12.42 -52.28
CA THR A 44 -18.27 -11.30 -51.36
C THR A 44 -18.49 -10.03 -52.16
N GLU A 45 -19.51 -9.25 -51.80
CA GLU A 45 -19.75 -7.97 -52.47
C GLU A 45 -18.70 -6.96 -51.97
N VAL A 46 -17.74 -6.59 -52.82
CA VAL A 46 -16.71 -5.60 -52.46
C VAL A 46 -17.19 -4.22 -52.90
N GLN A 47 -17.56 -3.35 -51.96
CA GLN A 47 -17.90 -1.96 -52.25
C GLN A 47 -16.64 -1.09 -52.24
N LYS A 48 -16.33 -0.47 -53.37
CA LYS A 48 -15.22 0.48 -53.47
C LYS A 48 -15.62 1.84 -52.90
N ILE A 49 -14.80 2.38 -52.01
CA ILE A 49 -14.89 3.74 -51.50
C ILE A 49 -13.73 4.54 -52.09
N GLU A 50 -14.08 5.51 -52.93
CA GLU A 50 -13.13 6.52 -53.40
C GLU A 50 -12.88 7.54 -52.28
N THR A 51 -11.69 7.51 -51.69
CA THR A 51 -11.25 8.50 -50.70
C THR A 51 -10.45 9.60 -51.39
N TYR A 52 -10.86 10.86 -51.24
CA TYR A 52 -10.29 12.01 -51.98
C TYR A 52 -8.80 12.31 -51.69
N ASN A 53 -8.21 11.68 -50.66
CA ASN A 53 -6.85 11.95 -50.17
C ASN A 53 -5.87 10.79 -50.41
N ASP A 54 -6.22 9.78 -51.20
CA ASP A 54 -5.34 8.63 -51.43
C ASP A 54 -5.36 8.19 -52.89
N GLU A 55 -4.19 7.84 -53.46
CA GLU A 55 -4.05 7.34 -54.84
C GLU A 55 -4.51 5.88 -54.99
N TYR A 56 -4.91 5.25 -53.89
CA TYR A 56 -5.36 3.85 -53.81
C TYR A 56 -6.85 3.79 -53.45
N SER A 57 -7.61 2.99 -54.20
CA SER A 57 -9.03 2.75 -53.90
C SER A 57 -9.17 1.91 -52.64
N ASN A 58 -9.77 2.46 -51.59
CA ASN A 58 -10.14 1.71 -50.41
C ASN A 58 -11.40 0.90 -50.70
N ALA A 59 -11.49 -0.34 -50.23
CA ALA A 59 -12.64 -1.20 -50.47
C ALA A 59 -13.16 -1.74 -49.15
N ILE A 60 -14.48 -1.68 -48.95
CA ILE A 60 -15.17 -2.32 -47.84
C ILE A 60 -15.68 -3.67 -48.32
N GLU A 61 -15.37 -4.70 -47.53
CA GLU A 61 -15.96 -6.03 -47.69
C GLU A 61 -17.43 -5.97 -47.23
N GLY A 62 -18.37 -6.08 -48.17
CA GLY A 62 -19.82 -6.03 -47.94
C GLY A 62 -20.41 -7.38 -47.52
N GLN A 63 -21.74 -7.52 -47.59
CA GLN A 63 -22.43 -8.75 -47.18
C GLN A 63 -21.95 -9.97 -48.00
N LYS A 64 -21.65 -11.07 -47.30
CA LYS A 64 -21.41 -12.36 -47.95
C LYS A 64 -22.74 -12.94 -48.40
N THR A 65 -22.95 -13.03 -49.71
CA THR A 65 -24.16 -13.63 -50.29
C THR A 65 -23.88 -15.08 -50.63
N VAL A 66 -24.77 -15.99 -50.21
CA VAL A 66 -24.75 -17.40 -50.60
C VAL A 66 -25.89 -17.61 -51.59
N ASP A 67 -25.55 -18.14 -52.77
CA ASP A 67 -26.55 -18.48 -53.78
C ASP A 67 -27.46 -19.62 -53.29
N ASN A 68 -28.64 -19.75 -53.91
CA ASN A 68 -29.57 -20.84 -53.63
C ASN A 68 -28.85 -22.21 -53.70
N VAL A 69 -29.12 -23.07 -52.72
CA VAL A 69 -28.57 -24.41 -52.66
C VAL A 69 -29.55 -25.38 -53.28
N THR A 70 -29.15 -26.02 -54.37
CA THR A 70 -29.98 -27.04 -55.02
C THR A 70 -29.71 -28.41 -54.40
N LEU A 71 -30.74 -29.00 -53.78
CA LEU A 71 -30.71 -30.34 -53.19
C LEU A 71 -31.41 -31.32 -54.14
N VAL A 72 -30.70 -32.34 -54.62
CA VAL A 72 -31.28 -33.38 -55.49
C VAL A 72 -31.24 -34.72 -54.76
N VAL A 73 -32.39 -35.37 -54.59
CA VAL A 73 -32.52 -36.68 -53.95
C VAL A 73 -33.13 -37.71 -54.90
N ASN A 74 -32.74 -38.98 -54.79
CA ASN A 74 -33.45 -40.09 -55.42
C ASN A 74 -34.73 -40.30 -54.61
N TYR A 75 -35.85 -39.83 -55.16
CA TYR A 75 -37.04 -39.56 -54.36
C TYR A 75 -37.79 -40.85 -54.02
N ILE A 76 -37.91 -41.10 -52.71
CA ILE A 76 -38.67 -42.18 -52.11
C ILE A 76 -39.75 -41.55 -51.23
N PRO A 77 -41.04 -41.61 -51.61
CA PRO A 77 -42.12 -40.94 -50.87
C PRO A 77 -42.31 -41.42 -49.43
N THR A 78 -41.86 -42.64 -49.10
CA THR A 78 -41.99 -43.22 -47.76
C THR A 78 -40.75 -42.98 -46.88
N ASP A 79 -39.72 -42.30 -47.40
CA ASP A 79 -38.55 -41.97 -46.61
C ASP A 79 -38.87 -40.77 -45.68
N PRO A 80 -38.64 -40.89 -44.36
CA PRO A 80 -38.97 -39.81 -43.41
C PRO A 80 -38.27 -38.48 -43.68
N THR A 81 -37.09 -38.50 -44.31
CA THR A 81 -36.31 -37.28 -44.60
C THR A 81 -36.84 -36.56 -45.84
N HIS A 82 -37.35 -37.31 -46.83
CA HIS A 82 -38.03 -36.72 -47.98
C HIS A 82 -39.41 -36.17 -47.60
N GLU A 83 -40.19 -36.91 -46.79
CA GLU A 83 -41.45 -36.39 -46.25
C GLU A 83 -41.26 -35.11 -45.43
N TYR A 84 -40.13 -35.00 -44.72
CA TYR A 84 -39.76 -33.78 -43.99
C TYR A 84 -39.54 -32.60 -44.94
N LEU A 85 -38.73 -32.78 -45.99
CA LEU A 85 -38.49 -31.73 -46.99
C LEU A 85 -39.79 -31.29 -47.69
N ASP A 86 -40.67 -32.25 -48.01
CA ASP A 86 -41.98 -31.94 -48.58
C ASP A 86 -42.85 -31.10 -47.65
N LYS A 87 -42.90 -31.45 -46.35
CA LYS A 87 -43.64 -30.67 -45.34
C LYS A 87 -43.06 -29.27 -45.16
N LYS A 88 -41.73 -29.13 -45.12
CA LYS A 88 -41.08 -27.81 -44.99
C LYS A 88 -41.34 -26.92 -46.20
N TYR A 89 -41.38 -27.49 -47.39
CA TYR A 89 -41.80 -26.78 -48.59
C TYR A 89 -43.29 -26.39 -48.55
N ASP A 90 -44.18 -27.34 -48.24
CA ASP A 90 -45.63 -27.11 -48.24
C ASP A 90 -46.06 -26.08 -47.17
N ASN A 91 -45.38 -26.06 -46.02
CA ASN A 91 -45.66 -25.11 -44.94
C ASN A 91 -44.87 -23.80 -45.02
N GLN A 92 -43.88 -23.70 -45.92
CA GLN A 92 -42.96 -22.56 -46.02
C GLN A 92 -42.26 -22.24 -44.69
N GLU A 93 -41.82 -23.30 -43.99
CA GLU A 93 -41.15 -23.18 -42.69
C GLU A 93 -39.63 -23.12 -42.86
N GLU A 94 -39.01 -22.21 -42.10
CA GLU A 94 -37.56 -22.11 -42.03
C GLU A 94 -36.96 -23.28 -41.25
N PHE A 95 -35.84 -23.78 -41.74
CA PHE A 95 -35.04 -24.80 -41.07
C PHE A 95 -33.57 -24.63 -41.44
N GLN A 96 -32.70 -25.32 -40.71
CA GLN A 96 -31.27 -25.29 -40.96
C GLN A 96 -30.85 -26.48 -41.81
N ILE A 97 -29.99 -26.25 -42.81
CA ILE A 97 -29.22 -27.30 -43.47
C ILE A 97 -27.75 -27.20 -43.10
N THR A 98 -27.10 -28.34 -42.93
CA THR A 98 -25.66 -28.46 -42.74
C THR A 98 -25.07 -29.35 -43.81
N ILE A 99 -24.19 -28.80 -44.65
CA ILE A 99 -23.53 -29.51 -45.75
C ILE A 99 -22.11 -29.86 -45.30
N PHE A 100 -21.76 -31.15 -45.30
CA PHE A 100 -20.39 -31.59 -45.06
C PHE A 100 -19.65 -31.64 -46.39
N VAL A 101 -18.72 -30.72 -46.58
CA VAL A 101 -17.99 -30.53 -47.83
C VAL A 101 -16.79 -31.48 -47.90
N ASN A 102 -16.09 -31.66 -46.78
CA ASN A 102 -14.94 -32.54 -46.66
C ASN A 102 -14.78 -33.06 -45.22
N GLU A 103 -14.72 -34.38 -45.07
CA GLU A 103 -14.51 -35.09 -43.80
C GLU A 103 -13.11 -35.74 -43.83
N ASN A 104 -12.10 -35.09 -43.24
CA ASN A 104 -10.76 -35.68 -43.11
C ASN A 104 -10.61 -36.37 -41.74
N ASN A 105 -10.99 -37.65 -41.69
CA ASN A 105 -10.97 -38.46 -40.49
C ASN A 105 -9.57 -38.70 -39.90
N GLU A 106 -8.49 -38.59 -40.69
CA GLU A 106 -7.12 -38.71 -40.19
C GLU A 106 -6.58 -37.41 -39.58
N ALA A 107 -7.00 -36.26 -40.12
CA ALA A 107 -6.61 -34.93 -39.62
C ALA A 107 -7.56 -34.36 -38.56
N GLY A 108 -8.67 -35.04 -38.26
CA GLY A 108 -9.68 -34.59 -37.29
C GLY A 108 -10.40 -33.31 -37.69
N ARG A 109 -10.44 -32.96 -38.99
CA ARG A 109 -11.06 -31.72 -39.50
C ARG A 109 -12.25 -32.01 -40.39
N LEU A 110 -13.34 -31.31 -40.13
CA LEU A 110 -14.58 -31.32 -40.92
C LEU A 110 -14.84 -29.92 -41.48
N GLU A 111 -14.90 -29.79 -42.79
CA GLU A 111 -15.39 -28.57 -43.45
C GLU A 111 -16.89 -28.68 -43.64
N SER A 112 -17.63 -27.77 -42.99
CA SER A 112 -19.09 -27.74 -43.06
C SER A 112 -19.60 -26.34 -43.35
N VAL A 113 -20.74 -26.28 -44.03
CA VAL A 113 -21.50 -25.07 -44.29
C VAL A 113 -22.85 -25.21 -43.60
N MET A 114 -23.17 -24.28 -42.70
CA MET A 114 -24.47 -24.22 -42.02
C MET A 114 -25.25 -23.01 -42.51
N LEU A 115 -26.46 -23.26 -43.01
CA LEU A 115 -27.34 -22.25 -43.58
C LEU A 115 -28.73 -22.41 -42.99
N ASN A 116 -29.35 -21.31 -42.58
CA ASN A 116 -30.78 -21.27 -42.32
C ASN A 116 -31.50 -20.81 -43.58
N GLY A 117 -32.72 -21.27 -43.80
CA GLY A 117 -33.48 -20.92 -45.00
C GLY A 117 -34.77 -21.69 -45.17
N VAL A 118 -35.45 -21.41 -46.28
CA VAL A 118 -36.72 -22.03 -46.68
C VAL A 118 -36.57 -22.71 -48.04
N LEU A 119 -37.44 -23.67 -48.37
CA LEU A 119 -37.48 -24.25 -49.72
C LEU A 119 -38.32 -23.37 -50.64
N GLY A 120 -37.67 -22.77 -51.65
CA GLY A 120 -38.31 -21.85 -52.61
C GLY A 120 -39.03 -22.57 -53.75
N SER A 121 -38.51 -23.73 -54.18
CA SER A 121 -39.14 -24.58 -55.21
C SER A 121 -38.88 -26.06 -54.95
N ARG A 122 -39.82 -26.90 -55.42
CA ARG A 122 -39.59 -28.34 -55.62
C ARG A 122 -39.99 -28.77 -57.04
N MET A 123 -39.21 -29.67 -57.63
CA MET A 123 -39.44 -30.21 -58.97
C MET A 123 -39.22 -31.73 -58.98
N LEU A 124 -40.26 -32.48 -59.37
CA LEU A 124 -40.19 -33.93 -59.54
C LEU A 124 -39.83 -34.27 -60.98
N ASN A 125 -38.73 -35.01 -61.17
CA ASN A 125 -38.22 -35.43 -62.47
C ASN A 125 -38.14 -36.96 -62.54
N GLY A 126 -38.58 -37.56 -63.64
CA GLY A 126 -38.47 -39.00 -63.86
C GLY A 126 -38.60 -39.38 -65.33
N ASP A 127 -37.88 -40.42 -65.73
CA ASP A 127 -37.94 -41.05 -67.06
C ASP A 127 -38.06 -42.57 -66.87
N LYS A 128 -38.46 -43.29 -67.92
CA LYS A 128 -38.53 -44.76 -67.94
C LYS A 128 -37.17 -45.40 -67.65
N ASP A 129 -36.09 -44.77 -68.09
CA ASP A 129 -34.73 -45.32 -68.01
C ASP A 129 -33.88 -44.66 -66.89
N SER A 130 -34.50 -43.87 -65.99
CA SER A 130 -33.80 -43.20 -64.88
C SER A 130 -34.59 -43.25 -63.57
N VAL A 131 -33.86 -43.24 -62.44
CA VAL A 131 -34.49 -43.16 -61.11
C VAL A 131 -35.26 -41.84 -60.96
N VAL A 132 -36.42 -41.89 -60.30
CA VAL A 132 -37.21 -40.68 -60.01
C VAL A 132 -36.42 -39.81 -59.03
N THR A 133 -36.23 -38.54 -59.37
CA THR A 133 -35.50 -37.57 -58.54
C THR A 133 -36.41 -36.42 -58.17
N MET A 134 -36.19 -35.87 -56.97
CA MET A 134 -36.81 -34.61 -56.55
C MET A 134 -35.69 -33.60 -56.36
N THR A 135 -35.87 -32.44 -56.97
CA THR A 135 -34.97 -31.28 -56.83
C THR A 135 -35.65 -30.24 -55.97
N TYR A 136 -35.03 -29.86 -54.86
CA TYR A 136 -35.47 -28.77 -54.00
C TYR A 136 -34.46 -27.62 -54.08
N ASP A 137 -34.95 -26.39 -54.24
CA ASP A 137 -34.10 -25.20 -54.13
C ASP A 137 -34.26 -24.61 -52.73
N PHE A 138 -33.21 -24.74 -51.93
CA PHE A 138 -33.12 -24.12 -50.62
C PHE A 138 -32.60 -22.70 -50.77
N VAL A 139 -33.37 -21.73 -50.28
CA VAL A 139 -33.07 -20.31 -50.33
C VAL A 139 -32.52 -19.90 -48.96
N PRO A 140 -31.21 -19.61 -48.84
CA PRO A 140 -30.61 -19.22 -47.57
C PRO A 140 -31.11 -17.85 -47.11
N THR A 141 -31.56 -17.76 -45.87
CA THR A 141 -31.89 -16.51 -45.17
C THR A 141 -30.71 -16.01 -44.34
N GLU A 142 -29.90 -16.92 -43.81
CA GLU A 142 -28.77 -16.61 -42.94
C GLU A 142 -27.63 -17.63 -43.11
N VAL A 143 -26.38 -17.14 -43.07
CA VAL A 143 -25.17 -17.98 -43.01
C VAL A 143 -24.73 -18.12 -41.57
N ILE A 144 -24.88 -19.32 -41.01
CA ILE A 144 -24.58 -19.59 -39.61
C ILE A 144 -23.10 -19.87 -39.39
N SER A 145 -22.50 -20.70 -40.25
CA SER A 145 -21.06 -20.89 -40.22
C SER A 145 -20.51 -21.42 -41.55
N TYR A 146 -19.29 -21.00 -41.85
CA TYR A 146 -18.49 -21.48 -42.97
C TYR A 146 -17.02 -21.51 -42.53
N ALA A 147 -16.62 -22.61 -41.90
CA ALA A 147 -15.26 -22.78 -41.39
C ALA A 147 -14.90 -24.25 -41.20
N PRO A 148 -13.60 -24.60 -41.32
CA PRO A 148 -13.12 -25.89 -40.84
C PRO A 148 -13.32 -25.97 -39.33
N ARG A 149 -13.92 -27.06 -38.86
CA ARG A 149 -14.09 -27.36 -37.44
C ARG A 149 -13.42 -28.67 -37.09
N ASP A 150 -12.94 -28.76 -35.85
CA ASP A 150 -12.40 -30.01 -35.32
C ASP A 150 -13.55 -30.99 -35.04
N ILE A 151 -13.36 -32.25 -35.43
CA ILE A 151 -14.30 -33.33 -35.14
C ILE A 151 -14.19 -33.63 -33.63
N PRO A 152 -15.28 -33.48 -32.84
CA PRO A 152 -15.23 -33.80 -31.43
C PRO A 152 -14.87 -35.28 -31.21
N PRO A 153 -14.02 -35.62 -30.22
CA PRO A 153 -13.63 -36.99 -29.96
C PRO A 153 -14.84 -37.83 -29.52
N VAL A 154 -14.94 -39.05 -30.05
CA VAL A 154 -15.98 -40.02 -29.66
C VAL A 154 -15.67 -40.57 -28.27
N LEU A 155 -16.60 -40.42 -27.32
CA LEU A 155 -16.50 -41.02 -25.98
C LEU A 155 -16.66 -42.54 -26.07
N ARG A 156 -15.59 -43.29 -25.76
CA ARG A 156 -15.59 -44.76 -25.69
C ARG A 156 -15.81 -45.22 -24.25
N ARG A 157 -16.22 -46.48 -24.08
CA ARG A 157 -16.34 -47.09 -22.75
C ARG A 157 -14.98 -47.06 -22.05
N GLY A 158 -14.94 -46.50 -20.84
CA GLY A 158 -13.75 -46.28 -20.04
C GLY A 158 -13.17 -44.86 -20.13
N ASP A 159 -13.51 -44.10 -21.19
CA ASP A 159 -13.08 -42.70 -21.30
C ASP A 159 -13.72 -41.88 -20.19
N PHE A 160 -12.89 -41.16 -19.43
CA PHE A 160 -13.31 -40.37 -18.27
C PHE A 160 -14.13 -41.17 -17.24
N GLY A 161 -13.88 -42.49 -17.16
CA GLY A 161 -14.55 -43.41 -16.22
C GLY A 161 -15.98 -43.78 -16.60
N VAL A 162 -16.49 -43.33 -17.75
CA VAL A 162 -17.84 -43.64 -18.19
C VAL A 162 -17.93 -45.11 -18.59
N GLY A 163 -18.76 -45.88 -17.88
CA GLY A 163 -18.98 -47.30 -18.15
C GLY A 163 -17.86 -48.23 -17.66
N SER A 164 -16.90 -47.71 -16.87
CA SER A 164 -15.90 -48.51 -16.16
C SER A 164 -16.56 -49.45 -15.15
N ASP A 165 -16.19 -50.73 -15.18
CA ASP A 165 -16.72 -51.76 -14.27
C ASP A 165 -15.66 -52.33 -13.32
N GLY A 166 -14.42 -51.82 -13.41
CA GLY A 166 -13.31 -52.28 -12.59
C GLY A 166 -12.67 -53.59 -13.08
N SER A 167 -13.05 -54.09 -14.25
CA SER A 167 -12.35 -55.18 -14.93
C SER A 167 -10.99 -54.74 -15.47
N ILE A 168 -10.17 -55.70 -15.91
CA ILE A 168 -8.86 -55.41 -16.53
C ILE A 168 -9.00 -54.66 -17.85
N ASP A 169 -10.10 -54.89 -18.58
CA ASP A 169 -10.36 -54.26 -19.87
C ASP A 169 -11.02 -52.88 -19.71
N TYR A 170 -11.75 -52.64 -18.62
CA TYR A 170 -12.42 -51.37 -18.32
C TYR A 170 -12.20 -50.95 -16.85
N PRO A 171 -10.95 -50.62 -16.46
CA PRO A 171 -10.62 -50.25 -15.10
C PRO A 171 -11.31 -48.94 -14.70
N GLN A 172 -11.39 -48.71 -13.39
CA GLN A 172 -11.88 -47.43 -12.84
C GLN A 172 -10.87 -46.33 -13.17
N TYR A 173 -11.37 -45.19 -13.66
CA TYR A 173 -10.55 -44.07 -14.10
C TYR A 173 -9.92 -43.35 -12.89
N GLN A 174 -8.59 -43.31 -12.85
CA GLN A 174 -7.78 -42.81 -11.73
C GLN A 174 -6.68 -41.85 -12.26
N PRO A 175 -7.03 -40.65 -12.73
CA PRO A 175 -6.03 -39.67 -13.13
C PRO A 175 -5.43 -38.95 -11.90
N ASP A 176 -4.21 -38.43 -12.03
CA ASP A 176 -3.64 -37.51 -11.03
C ASP A 176 -4.41 -36.17 -11.00
N GLN A 177 -4.85 -35.70 -12.17
CA GLN A 177 -5.83 -34.62 -12.35
C GLN A 177 -6.67 -34.91 -13.61
N ALA A 178 -8.00 -34.84 -13.49
CA ALA A 178 -8.88 -34.99 -14.64
C ALA A 178 -8.74 -33.80 -15.61
N THR A 179 -8.66 -34.07 -16.92
CA THR A 179 -8.58 -33.04 -17.98
C THR A 179 -9.95 -32.62 -18.51
N GLY A 180 -11.03 -33.19 -17.97
CA GLY A 180 -12.42 -32.91 -18.28
C GLY A 180 -13.34 -33.58 -17.26
N ASN A 181 -14.64 -33.28 -17.30
CA ASN A 181 -15.61 -33.87 -16.36
C ASN A 181 -15.57 -35.41 -16.43
N ALA A 182 -15.36 -36.07 -15.30
CA ALA A 182 -15.08 -37.49 -15.26
C ALA A 182 -15.69 -38.20 -14.03
N PHE A 183 -15.99 -39.48 -14.18
CA PHE A 183 -16.19 -40.40 -13.06
C PHE A 183 -14.82 -40.90 -12.60
N VAL A 184 -14.44 -40.56 -11.38
CA VAL A 184 -13.08 -40.78 -10.90
C VAL A 184 -13.10 -41.66 -9.65
N LYS A 185 -12.09 -42.53 -9.57
CA LYS A 185 -11.70 -43.21 -8.35
C LYS A 185 -10.41 -42.57 -7.81
N ILE A 186 -10.37 -42.27 -6.52
CA ILE A 186 -9.17 -41.84 -5.80
C ILE A 186 -8.76 -43.00 -4.88
N SER A 187 -7.50 -43.44 -4.98
CA SER A 187 -7.04 -44.61 -4.23
C SER A 187 -6.92 -44.31 -2.73
N ALA A 188 -7.12 -45.33 -1.89
CA ALA A 188 -6.86 -45.30 -0.45
C ALA A 188 -5.42 -44.87 -0.09
N SER A 189 -4.46 -45.13 -0.99
CA SER A 189 -3.05 -44.77 -0.81
C SER A 189 -2.70 -43.35 -1.26
N ASP A 190 -3.64 -42.63 -1.85
CA ASP A 190 -3.42 -41.23 -2.24
C ASP A 190 -3.27 -40.37 -0.98
N ILE A 191 -2.21 -39.55 -0.94
CA ILE A 191 -1.92 -38.68 0.20
C ILE A 191 -3.03 -37.64 0.42
N ASP A 192 -3.72 -37.28 -0.66
CA ASP A 192 -4.79 -36.29 -0.62
C ASP A 192 -6.15 -36.95 -0.35
N ASN A 193 -6.22 -38.27 -0.08
CA ASN A 193 -7.46 -38.96 0.25
C ASN A 193 -7.79 -38.86 1.76
N PRO A 194 -8.95 -38.27 2.15
CA PRO A 194 -9.33 -38.05 3.54
C PRO A 194 -9.85 -39.28 4.28
N SER A 195 -10.12 -40.41 3.60
CA SER A 195 -10.88 -41.53 4.18
C SER A 195 -10.08 -42.81 4.44
N GLY A 196 -8.84 -42.93 3.93
CA GLY A 196 -8.01 -44.13 4.07
C GLY A 196 -8.57 -45.40 3.40
N VAL A 197 -9.64 -45.25 2.61
CA VAL A 197 -10.24 -46.26 1.72
C VAL A 197 -10.46 -45.59 0.36
N ASP A 198 -10.64 -46.38 -0.69
CA ASP A 198 -10.89 -45.83 -2.02
C ASP A 198 -12.14 -44.94 -2.02
N LEU A 199 -12.06 -43.81 -2.70
CA LEU A 199 -13.17 -42.91 -2.96
C LEU A 199 -13.59 -43.01 -4.42
N MET A 200 -14.89 -42.96 -4.70
CA MET A 200 -15.45 -42.92 -6.05
C MET A 200 -16.49 -41.82 -6.17
N GLY A 201 -16.52 -41.15 -7.30
CA GLY A 201 -17.53 -40.12 -7.55
C GLY A 201 -17.25 -39.35 -8.83
N ILE A 202 -17.56 -38.06 -8.79
CA ILE A 202 -17.41 -37.16 -9.94
C ILE A 202 -16.38 -36.09 -9.67
N GLU A 203 -15.60 -35.81 -10.71
CA GLU A 203 -14.68 -34.69 -10.79
C GLU A 203 -15.12 -33.78 -11.93
N LEU A 204 -15.32 -32.50 -11.61
CA LEU A 204 -15.75 -31.47 -12.54
C LEU A 204 -14.61 -30.49 -12.77
N VAL A 205 -14.34 -30.20 -14.04
CA VAL A 205 -13.20 -29.40 -14.50
C VAL A 205 -13.75 -28.15 -15.19
N ASP A 206 -13.32 -26.98 -14.74
CA ASP A 206 -13.65 -25.68 -15.34
C ASP A 206 -12.36 -24.89 -15.55
N GLN A 207 -12.04 -24.58 -16.82
CA GLN A 207 -10.95 -23.82 -17.50
C GLN A 207 -9.70 -23.28 -16.73
N GLN A 208 -9.72 -23.19 -15.41
CA GLN A 208 -8.60 -22.99 -14.49
C GLN A 208 -8.18 -24.33 -13.86
N ALA A 209 -6.98 -24.38 -13.28
CA ALA A 209 -6.33 -25.61 -12.78
C ALA A 209 -6.98 -26.23 -11.51
N GLU A 210 -8.28 -26.03 -11.31
CA GLU A 210 -8.96 -26.24 -10.04
C GLU A 210 -10.24 -27.06 -10.20
N ASN A 211 -10.16 -28.34 -9.84
CA ASN A 211 -11.28 -29.28 -10.00
C ASN A 211 -12.21 -29.26 -8.79
N THR A 212 -13.51 -29.45 -9.03
CA THR A 212 -14.52 -29.65 -7.98
C THR A 212 -14.86 -31.13 -7.88
N ASN A 213 -14.86 -31.68 -6.67
CA ASN A 213 -15.07 -33.11 -6.45
C ASN A 213 -16.25 -33.37 -5.52
N ILE A 214 -17.02 -34.41 -5.84
CA ILE A 214 -18.01 -35.03 -4.95
C ILE A 214 -17.76 -36.54 -4.98
N MET A 215 -17.30 -37.09 -3.86
CA MET A 215 -16.82 -38.48 -3.76
C MET A 215 -17.42 -39.21 -2.57
N MET A 216 -17.65 -40.51 -2.71
CA MET A 216 -18.10 -41.39 -1.64
C MET A 216 -17.10 -42.52 -1.37
N THR A 217 -17.06 -43.03 -0.16
CA THR A 217 -16.29 -44.23 0.18
C THR A 217 -16.83 -45.45 -0.54
N THR A 218 -15.94 -46.25 -1.14
CA THR A 218 -16.34 -47.48 -1.83
C THR A 218 -16.57 -48.65 -0.89
N THR A 219 -15.98 -48.59 0.31
CA THR A 219 -16.02 -49.64 1.34
C THR A 219 -16.04 -49.02 2.74
N GLY A 220 -16.44 -49.79 3.75
CA GLY A 220 -16.56 -49.33 5.13
C GLY A 220 -17.83 -48.49 5.38
N ASP A 221 -17.76 -47.55 6.32
CA ASP A 221 -18.87 -46.62 6.59
C ASP A 221 -19.15 -45.77 5.35
N LEU A 222 -20.42 -45.59 5.00
CA LEU A 222 -20.83 -44.67 3.95
C LEU A 222 -20.49 -43.23 4.35
N ARG A 223 -19.56 -42.61 3.64
CA ARG A 223 -19.16 -41.23 3.86
C ARG A 223 -19.12 -40.52 2.52
N LEU A 224 -19.70 -39.32 2.47
CA LEU A 224 -19.64 -38.44 1.32
C LEU A 224 -18.68 -37.30 1.63
N TYR A 225 -17.82 -36.99 0.68
CA TYR A 225 -16.80 -35.95 0.74
C TYR A 225 -16.97 -35.01 -0.44
N ALA A 226 -16.78 -33.72 -0.20
CA ALA A 226 -16.79 -32.71 -1.25
C ALA A 226 -15.66 -31.71 -1.04
N ARG A 227 -15.17 -31.15 -2.14
CA ARG A 227 -14.26 -30.00 -2.15
C ARG A 227 -14.43 -29.20 -3.44
N ASN A 228 -14.20 -27.90 -3.35
CA ASN A 228 -13.88 -27.07 -4.50
C ASN A 228 -12.39 -26.74 -4.53
N ALA A 229 -11.98 -26.06 -5.59
CA ALA A 229 -10.71 -25.39 -5.80
C ALA A 229 -9.91 -24.94 -4.56
N THR A 230 -10.59 -24.26 -3.62
CA THR A 230 -9.97 -23.50 -2.53
C THR A 230 -10.19 -24.12 -1.15
N THR A 231 -10.98 -25.19 -1.08
CA THR A 231 -11.38 -25.82 0.19
C THR A 231 -10.71 -27.18 0.36
N PRO A 232 -10.24 -27.55 1.57
CA PRO A 232 -9.83 -28.92 1.83
C PRO A 232 -11.02 -29.88 1.76
N TRP A 233 -10.74 -31.18 1.67
CA TRP A 233 -11.77 -32.21 1.73
C TRP A 233 -12.68 -32.04 2.94
N THR A 234 -13.96 -31.82 2.65
CA THR A 234 -14.99 -31.64 3.67
C THR A 234 -15.93 -32.83 3.63
N ARG A 235 -16.05 -33.53 4.76
CA ARG A 235 -17.05 -34.59 4.92
C ARG A 235 -18.44 -33.99 5.06
N LEU A 236 -19.40 -34.51 4.30
CA LEU A 236 -20.82 -34.20 4.42
C LEU A 236 -21.46 -35.22 5.35
N TYR A 237 -22.13 -34.75 6.40
CA TYR A 237 -22.68 -35.59 7.46
C TYR A 237 -24.18 -35.77 7.28
N THR A 238 -24.66 -36.98 7.52
CA THR A 238 -26.10 -37.25 7.64
C THR A 238 -26.63 -36.67 8.95
N SER A 239 -27.94 -36.41 9.06
CA SER A 239 -28.55 -35.81 10.25
C SER A 239 -28.22 -36.59 11.53
N GLY A 240 -28.25 -37.93 11.49
CA GLY A 240 -27.90 -38.77 12.63
C GLY A 240 -26.43 -38.68 13.07
N GLU A 241 -25.51 -38.32 12.17
CA GLU A 241 -24.08 -38.14 12.48
C GLU A 241 -23.74 -36.71 12.91
N ALA A 242 -24.56 -35.72 12.54
CA ALA A 242 -24.42 -34.34 13.01
C ALA A 242 -24.80 -34.23 14.50
N ASP A 243 -25.86 -34.92 14.91
CA ASP A 243 -26.40 -34.91 16.28
C ASP A 243 -25.42 -35.46 17.34
N THR A 244 -24.42 -36.25 16.93
CA THR A 244 -23.38 -36.78 17.84
C THR A 244 -22.16 -35.89 17.98
N ARG A 245 -22.03 -34.83 17.17
CA ARG A 245 -20.83 -33.96 17.16
C ARG A 245 -21.08 -32.51 17.56
N TYR A 246 -22.33 -32.07 17.56
CA TYR A 246 -22.71 -30.74 18.02
C TYR A 246 -23.69 -30.84 19.18
N LEU A 247 -23.53 -29.95 20.16
CA LEU A 247 -24.50 -29.78 21.26
C LEU A 247 -25.80 -29.24 20.67
N ILE A 248 -26.92 -29.91 20.95
CA ILE A 248 -28.23 -29.49 20.48
C ILE A 248 -28.71 -28.37 21.41
N LYS A 249 -28.96 -27.18 20.84
CA LYS A 249 -29.35 -25.98 21.62
C LYS A 249 -30.54 -26.22 22.56
N SER A 250 -31.51 -27.04 22.17
CA SER A 250 -32.69 -27.35 22.99
C SER A 250 -32.39 -28.23 24.21
N ASN A 251 -31.27 -28.95 24.19
CA ASN A 251 -30.89 -29.86 25.26
C ASN A 251 -30.19 -29.14 26.43
N ASN A 252 -29.95 -27.83 26.34
CA ASN A 252 -29.36 -27.03 27.43
C ASN A 252 -28.13 -27.69 28.08
N LEU A 253 -27.24 -28.25 27.25
CA LEU A 253 -26.02 -28.96 27.67
C LEU A 253 -26.24 -30.32 28.34
N SER A 254 -27.46 -30.88 28.36
CA SER A 254 -27.74 -32.21 28.92
C SER A 254 -27.19 -33.36 28.07
N ASP A 255 -26.92 -33.09 26.80
CA ASP A 255 -26.31 -33.96 25.81
C ASP A 255 -24.77 -33.88 25.80
N LEU A 256 -24.19 -33.16 26.75
CA LEU A 256 -22.75 -33.15 26.99
C LEU A 256 -22.34 -34.45 27.69
N THR A 257 -21.64 -35.32 26.98
CA THR A 257 -21.28 -36.66 27.48
C THR A 257 -20.12 -36.65 28.48
N ASN A 258 -19.25 -35.64 28.45
CA ASN A 258 -18.11 -35.51 29.35
C ASN A 258 -18.04 -34.10 29.97
N PHE A 259 -18.77 -33.93 31.06
CA PHE A 259 -18.82 -32.69 31.82
C PHE A 259 -17.45 -32.25 32.35
N GLU A 260 -16.57 -33.18 32.74
CA GLU A 260 -15.23 -32.87 33.28
C GLU A 260 -14.30 -32.25 32.25
N SER A 261 -14.23 -32.83 31.05
CA SER A 261 -13.38 -32.32 29.98
C SER A 261 -13.86 -30.97 29.44
N ALA A 262 -15.18 -30.79 29.31
CA ALA A 262 -15.76 -29.54 28.88
C ALA A 262 -15.52 -28.40 29.89
N ARG A 263 -15.64 -28.70 31.20
CA ARG A 263 -15.30 -27.76 32.28
C ARG A 263 -13.82 -27.35 32.23
N SER A 264 -12.93 -28.33 32.02
CA SER A 264 -11.49 -28.11 31.86
C SER A 264 -11.16 -27.16 30.70
N ASN A 265 -11.72 -27.42 29.51
CA ASN A 265 -11.46 -26.61 28.32
C ASN A 265 -12.02 -25.18 28.42
N LEU A 266 -13.20 -25.02 29.03
CA LEU A 266 -13.81 -23.70 29.25
C LEU A 266 -13.22 -22.96 30.45
N SER A 267 -12.27 -23.58 31.17
CA SER A 267 -11.68 -23.04 32.40
C SER A 267 -12.73 -22.69 33.47
N VAL A 268 -13.80 -23.48 33.57
CA VAL A 268 -14.86 -23.33 34.58
C VAL A 268 -14.87 -24.52 35.53
N TYR A 269 -15.02 -24.27 36.82
CA TYR A 269 -15.09 -25.32 37.84
C TYR A 269 -16.55 -25.66 38.16
N SER A 270 -16.83 -26.92 38.55
CA SER A 270 -18.13 -27.27 39.13
C SER A 270 -18.30 -26.55 40.47
N LYS A 271 -19.54 -26.47 40.97
CA LYS A 271 -19.80 -25.87 42.28
C LYS A 271 -19.00 -26.57 43.39
N SER A 272 -18.97 -27.90 43.41
CA SER A 272 -18.15 -28.66 44.37
C SER A 272 -16.64 -28.42 44.21
N GLU A 273 -16.14 -28.26 42.97
CA GLU A 273 -14.72 -27.97 42.73
C GLU A 273 -14.37 -26.53 43.13
N THR A 274 -15.28 -25.58 42.94
CA THR A 274 -15.12 -24.17 43.36
C THR A 274 -15.15 -24.06 44.87
N ASP A 275 -16.11 -24.71 45.52
CA ASP A 275 -16.27 -24.74 46.98
C ASP A 275 -15.06 -25.40 47.67
N ASN A 276 -14.40 -26.36 47.01
CA ASN A 276 -13.16 -26.97 47.50
C ASN A 276 -11.90 -26.14 47.20
N LYS A 277 -11.95 -25.22 46.24
CA LYS A 277 -10.77 -24.47 45.74
C LYS A 277 -10.72 -23.02 46.23
N PHE A 278 -11.85 -22.43 46.58
CA PHE A 278 -11.95 -21.06 47.09
C PHE A 278 -12.74 -21.04 48.40
N MET A 279 -12.26 -20.28 49.39
CA MET A 279 -12.94 -20.06 50.67
C MET A 279 -14.22 -19.24 50.44
N ILE A 280 -15.40 -19.76 50.77
CA ILE A 280 -16.68 -19.05 50.56
C ILE A 280 -17.41 -18.89 51.89
N GLY A 281 -17.37 -17.68 52.46
CA GLY A 281 -18.13 -17.30 53.68
C GLY A 281 -17.31 -16.44 54.65
N PRO A 282 -17.96 -15.78 55.65
CA PRO A 282 -17.33 -14.82 56.56
C PRO A 282 -16.25 -15.39 57.52
N ASN A 283 -15.87 -16.66 57.35
CA ASN A 283 -14.94 -17.39 58.20
C ASN A 283 -13.60 -17.60 57.47
N ASN A 284 -12.80 -16.55 57.39
CA ASN A 284 -11.62 -16.46 56.52
C ASN A 284 -10.35 -17.21 56.98
N LEU A 285 -10.36 -17.92 58.13
CA LEU A 285 -9.19 -18.68 58.60
C LEU A 285 -9.52 -20.02 59.29
N SER A 286 -10.79 -20.33 59.58
CA SER A 286 -11.15 -21.52 60.38
C SER A 286 -11.29 -22.81 59.58
N GLU A 287 -11.31 -22.75 58.25
CA GLU A 287 -11.48 -23.90 57.35
C GLU A 287 -10.13 -24.51 56.91
N LEU A 288 -9.01 -23.90 57.30
CA LEU A 288 -7.67 -24.44 57.10
C LEU A 288 -7.47 -25.67 58.01
N THR A 289 -7.61 -26.86 57.42
CA THR A 289 -7.38 -28.16 58.09
C THR A 289 -5.97 -28.30 58.68
N ASN A 290 -5.00 -27.50 58.23
CA ASN A 290 -3.70 -27.38 58.89
C ASN A 290 -3.18 -25.92 58.88
N VAL A 291 -3.56 -25.19 59.93
CA VAL A 291 -3.17 -23.78 60.15
C VAL A 291 -1.63 -23.60 60.19
N VAL A 292 -0.87 -24.64 60.54
CA VAL A 292 0.61 -24.59 60.63
C VAL A 292 1.26 -24.58 59.25
N VAL A 293 0.74 -25.34 58.29
CA VAL A 293 1.29 -25.40 56.92
C VAL A 293 1.01 -24.09 56.15
N ALA A 294 -0.18 -23.50 56.36
CA ALA A 294 -0.51 -22.22 55.75
C ALA A 294 0.38 -21.07 56.26
N ARG A 295 0.65 -21.04 57.56
CA ARG A 295 1.61 -20.11 58.18
C ARG A 295 3.03 -20.26 57.59
N GLN A 296 3.49 -21.50 57.44
CA GLN A 296 4.81 -21.80 56.85
C GLN A 296 4.96 -21.30 55.41
N LYS A 297 3.95 -21.49 54.55
CA LYS A 297 4.02 -21.08 53.14
C LYS A 297 3.88 -19.58 52.90
N LEU A 298 3.20 -18.89 53.82
CA LEU A 298 3.05 -17.42 53.81
C LEU A 298 4.18 -16.72 54.58
N GLU A 299 5.13 -17.48 55.14
CA GLU A 299 6.24 -16.99 55.97
C GLU A 299 5.79 -16.16 57.18
N VAL A 300 4.62 -16.46 57.75
CA VAL A 300 4.09 -15.79 58.94
C VAL A 300 4.05 -16.76 60.12
N TYR A 301 4.75 -16.43 61.21
CA TYR A 301 4.74 -17.20 62.46
C TYR A 301 3.58 -16.75 63.37
N SER A 302 3.03 -17.62 64.23
CA SER A 302 2.14 -17.11 65.28
C SER A 302 2.92 -16.25 66.28
N GLN A 303 2.19 -15.44 67.04
CA GLN A 303 2.76 -14.66 68.13
C GLN A 303 3.57 -15.56 69.10
N SER A 304 3.03 -16.71 69.51
CA SER A 304 3.76 -17.66 70.35
C SER A 304 5.00 -18.29 69.68
N GLU A 305 4.99 -18.46 68.35
CA GLU A 305 6.13 -19.03 67.61
C GLU A 305 7.24 -18.00 67.37
N THR A 306 6.87 -16.74 67.18
CA THR A 306 7.80 -15.61 67.06
C THR A 306 8.47 -15.35 68.40
N ASP A 307 7.68 -15.32 69.47
CA ASP A 307 8.11 -15.08 70.85
C ASP A 307 9.07 -16.16 71.39
N ALA A 308 9.04 -17.38 70.83
CA ALA A 308 9.92 -18.48 71.21
C ALA A 308 11.17 -18.61 70.32
N LYS A 309 11.18 -18.02 69.12
CA LYS A 309 12.30 -18.13 68.16
C LYS A 309 13.18 -16.89 68.07
N PHE A 310 12.66 -15.72 68.41
CA PHE A 310 13.37 -14.45 68.30
C PHE A 310 13.39 -13.71 69.64
N LEU A 311 14.48 -12.99 69.93
CA LEU A 311 14.59 -12.15 71.12
C LEU A 311 13.53 -11.04 71.04
N GLN A 312 12.79 -10.84 72.12
CA GLN A 312 11.80 -9.79 72.17
C GLN A 312 12.43 -8.49 72.60
N ALA A 313 12.21 -7.42 71.83
CA ALA A 313 12.74 -6.09 72.16
C ALA A 313 12.30 -5.61 73.55
N ALA A 314 11.08 -5.98 74.00
CA ALA A 314 10.57 -5.63 75.32
C ALA A 314 11.36 -6.29 76.47
N ASN A 315 12.04 -7.41 76.21
CA ASN A 315 12.81 -8.14 77.21
C ASN A 315 14.26 -7.65 77.32
N ASN A 316 14.66 -6.61 76.58
CA ASN A 316 16.01 -6.00 76.64
C ASN A 316 17.15 -7.03 76.72
N LEU A 317 17.10 -8.08 75.88
CA LEU A 317 18.11 -9.14 75.80
C LEU A 317 18.20 -10.08 77.02
N SER A 318 17.31 -9.95 78.01
CA SER A 318 17.24 -10.85 79.18
C SER A 318 16.76 -12.26 78.84
N ASP A 319 16.18 -12.44 77.66
CA ASP A 319 15.75 -13.70 77.06
C ASP A 319 16.86 -14.42 76.28
N ILE A 320 18.11 -13.92 76.34
CA ILE A 320 19.29 -14.67 75.92
C ILE A 320 19.58 -15.78 76.93
N VAL A 321 19.38 -17.03 76.51
CA VAL A 321 19.53 -18.22 77.35
C VAL A 321 20.97 -18.44 77.83
N ASP A 322 21.98 -18.11 77.00
CA ASP A 322 23.40 -18.17 77.40
C ASP A 322 24.13 -16.87 77.02
N THR A 323 24.19 -15.96 77.98
CA THR A 323 24.85 -14.66 77.78
C THR A 323 26.36 -14.79 77.55
N ALA A 324 27.02 -15.88 77.96
CA ALA A 324 28.46 -16.06 77.79
C ALA A 324 28.81 -16.50 76.36
N ILE A 325 28.03 -17.42 75.78
CA ILE A 325 28.20 -17.82 74.38
C ILE A 325 27.84 -16.67 73.43
N ALA A 326 26.77 -15.92 73.74
CA ALA A 326 26.38 -14.75 72.94
C ALA A 326 27.49 -13.67 72.91
N ARG A 327 28.12 -13.39 74.07
CA ARG A 327 29.29 -12.51 74.16
C ARG A 327 30.48 -13.01 73.34
N THR A 328 30.77 -14.30 73.41
CA THR A 328 31.85 -14.94 72.64
C THR A 328 31.64 -14.84 71.13
N ASN A 329 30.43 -15.13 70.64
CA ASN A 329 30.11 -15.10 69.21
C ASN A 329 30.10 -13.68 68.63
N LEU A 330 29.80 -12.67 69.45
CA LEU A 330 29.88 -11.26 69.06
C LEU A 330 31.30 -10.69 69.24
N GLY A 331 32.24 -11.45 69.80
CA GLY A 331 33.60 -11.00 70.06
C GLY A 331 33.72 -9.94 71.15
N ILE A 332 32.77 -9.88 72.09
CA ILE A 332 32.70 -8.85 73.14
C ILE A 332 33.02 -9.48 74.49
N ASN A 333 34.08 -9.03 75.16
CA ASN A 333 34.44 -9.46 76.52
C ASN A 333 33.53 -8.80 77.56
N SER A 334 33.32 -9.44 78.71
CA SER A 334 32.69 -8.75 79.85
C SER A 334 33.60 -7.65 80.41
N THR A 335 33.04 -6.70 81.17
CA THR A 335 33.82 -5.63 81.82
C THR A 335 34.93 -6.19 82.71
N LEU A 336 34.63 -7.23 83.51
CA LEU A 336 35.62 -7.94 84.32
C LEU A 336 36.76 -8.58 83.50
N GLU A 337 36.49 -9.05 82.28
CA GLU A 337 37.49 -9.68 81.42
C GLU A 337 38.35 -8.68 80.63
N ASN A 338 37.79 -7.51 80.28
CA ASN A 338 38.55 -6.44 79.64
C ASN A 338 39.53 -5.78 80.63
N ASP A 339 39.09 -5.53 81.87
CA ASP A 339 39.90 -4.86 82.89
C ASP A 339 41.14 -5.67 83.29
N ALA A 340 41.11 -7.00 83.14
CA ALA A 340 42.23 -7.87 83.44
C ALA A 340 43.22 -8.05 82.26
N LYS A 341 42.82 -7.69 81.03
CA LYS A 341 43.56 -8.05 79.80
C LYS A 341 44.19 -6.87 79.07
N TYR A 342 43.67 -5.67 79.22
CA TYR A 342 44.14 -4.46 78.52
C TYR A 342 44.43 -3.31 79.48
N LEU A 343 45.36 -2.44 79.11
CA LEU A 343 45.62 -1.20 79.85
C LEU A 343 44.41 -0.27 79.74
N GLN A 344 44.03 0.36 80.85
CA GLN A 344 42.90 1.27 80.87
C GLN A 344 43.35 2.70 80.56
N VAL A 345 42.62 3.39 79.67
CA VAL A 345 42.91 4.77 79.29
C VAL A 345 42.88 5.71 80.51
N GLU A 346 41.98 5.46 81.45
CA GLU A 346 41.81 6.22 82.69
C GLU A 346 42.96 6.04 83.69
N ASN A 347 43.75 4.97 83.57
CA ASN A 347 44.95 4.76 84.38
C ASN A 347 46.20 5.45 83.78
N ASN A 348 46.10 6.07 82.59
CA ASN A 348 47.18 6.84 81.94
C ASN A 348 48.55 6.16 82.00
N LEU A 349 48.62 4.87 81.63
CA LEU A 349 49.84 4.06 81.61
C LEU A 349 50.45 3.77 82.99
N SER A 350 49.79 4.13 84.10
CA SER A 350 50.25 3.78 85.46
C SER A 350 50.10 2.30 85.77
N ASP A 351 49.29 1.59 84.99
CA ASP A 351 49.11 0.14 84.97
C ASP A 351 50.13 -0.58 84.06
N VAL A 352 51.14 0.13 83.54
CA VAL A 352 52.34 -0.47 82.94
C VAL A 352 53.20 -1.10 84.03
N LYS A 353 53.25 -2.43 84.04
CA LYS A 353 53.90 -3.21 85.10
C LYS A 353 55.42 -3.02 85.22
N ASP A 354 56.12 -2.62 84.15
CA ASP A 354 57.56 -2.31 84.17
C ASP A 354 57.93 -1.16 83.19
N VAL A 355 58.05 0.04 83.76
CA VAL A 355 58.32 1.27 83.01
C VAL A 355 59.75 1.33 82.46
N ALA A 356 60.73 0.68 83.11
CA ALA A 356 62.13 0.74 82.69
C ALA A 356 62.39 -0.15 81.48
N THR A 357 61.84 -1.35 81.48
CA THR A 357 61.92 -2.28 80.34
C THR A 357 61.16 -1.75 79.12
N ALA A 358 60.04 -1.04 79.32
CA ALA A 358 59.30 -0.39 78.24
C ALA A 358 60.13 0.68 77.50
N ARG A 359 60.94 1.50 78.21
CA ARG A 359 61.80 2.51 77.57
C ARG A 359 62.95 1.88 76.78
N THR A 360 63.57 0.83 77.33
CA THR A 360 64.68 0.11 76.68
C THR A 360 64.22 -0.63 75.42
N ASN A 361 63.07 -1.30 75.47
CA ASN A 361 62.53 -2.04 74.32
C ASN A 361 62.09 -1.11 73.17
N LEU A 362 61.78 0.15 73.47
CA LEU A 362 61.43 1.17 72.48
C LEU A 362 62.64 1.96 71.96
N GLY A 363 63.84 1.77 72.52
CA GLY A 363 65.07 2.40 72.06
C GLY A 363 65.15 3.92 72.29
N ILE A 364 64.49 4.44 73.33
CA ILE A 364 64.38 5.90 73.57
C ILE A 364 65.26 6.32 74.76
N ASN A 365 66.28 7.13 74.50
CA ASN A 365 67.11 7.81 75.52
C ASN A 365 66.38 9.01 76.13
N SER A 366 66.77 9.43 77.33
CA SER A 366 66.22 10.65 77.92
C SER A 366 66.67 11.91 77.15
N THR A 367 65.88 12.98 77.18
CA THR A 367 66.19 14.26 76.52
C THR A 367 67.51 14.85 77.03
N ILE A 368 67.81 14.73 78.32
CA ILE A 368 69.00 15.29 78.95
C ILE A 368 70.30 14.64 78.42
N GLU A 369 70.26 13.35 78.08
CA GLU A 369 71.47 12.61 77.66
C GLU A 369 71.82 12.82 76.18
N ASN A 370 70.84 13.11 75.32
CA ASN A 370 71.12 13.46 73.92
C ASN A 370 71.76 14.84 73.80
N ASP A 371 71.39 15.77 74.68
CA ASP A 371 71.70 17.18 74.46
C ASP A 371 73.18 17.55 74.60
N ALA A 372 73.97 16.76 75.32
CA ALA A 372 75.36 17.07 75.65
C ALA A 372 76.41 16.44 74.73
N LYS A 373 76.03 15.49 73.85
CA LYS A 373 77.01 14.61 73.17
C LYS A 373 77.12 14.83 71.65
N TYR A 374 76.13 15.45 71.03
CA TYR A 374 76.05 15.61 69.58
C TYR A 374 75.72 17.05 69.20
N LEU A 375 76.10 17.44 67.97
CA LEU A 375 75.63 18.71 67.40
C LEU A 375 74.12 18.76 67.48
N GLN A 376 73.63 19.84 68.05
CA GLN A 376 72.22 20.05 68.26
C GLN A 376 71.61 20.53 66.95
N VAL A 377 70.73 19.71 66.36
CA VAL A 377 69.96 20.16 65.19
C VAL A 377 69.17 21.43 65.53
N SER A 378 68.70 21.58 66.77
CA SER A 378 68.01 22.76 67.27
C SER A 378 68.88 24.03 67.27
N ASN A 379 70.21 23.89 67.33
CA ASN A 379 71.13 25.01 67.35
C ASN A 379 71.52 25.49 65.94
N ASN A 380 71.13 24.80 64.86
CA ASN A 380 71.36 25.24 63.48
C ASN A 380 72.81 25.72 63.20
N LEU A 381 73.81 24.97 63.69
CA LEU A 381 75.24 25.29 63.60
C LEU A 381 75.68 26.52 64.40
N SER A 382 74.83 27.11 65.24
CA SER A 382 75.20 28.20 66.15
C SER A 382 76.15 27.75 67.27
N ASP A 383 76.26 26.44 67.47
CA ASP A 383 77.19 25.75 68.35
C ASP A 383 78.55 25.46 67.68
N VAL A 384 78.81 26.05 66.50
CA VAL A 384 80.10 26.01 65.80
C VAL A 384 80.89 27.32 66.00
N ALA A 385 82.18 27.21 66.29
CA ALA A 385 83.01 28.34 66.72
C ALA A 385 83.50 29.30 65.61
N ASP A 386 83.60 28.86 64.35
CA ASP A 386 84.07 29.70 63.22
C ASP A 386 83.14 29.58 62.02
N VAL A 387 82.30 30.60 61.83
CA VAL A 387 81.25 30.63 60.81
C VAL A 387 81.81 30.87 59.40
N ASP A 388 82.92 31.59 59.24
CA ASP A 388 83.45 31.95 57.92
C ASP A 388 84.29 30.81 57.33
N THR A 389 85.06 30.11 58.16
CA THR A 389 85.72 28.86 57.76
C THR A 389 84.69 27.77 57.43
N VAL A 390 83.57 27.70 58.17
CA VAL A 390 82.45 26.81 57.83
C VAL A 390 81.87 27.16 56.46
N LYS A 391 81.60 28.43 56.17
CA LYS A 391 81.08 28.88 54.86
C LYS A 391 82.05 28.57 53.70
N GLN A 392 83.37 28.75 53.88
CA GLN A 392 84.36 28.37 52.88
C GLN A 392 84.48 26.85 52.71
N ASN A 393 84.53 26.09 53.81
CA ASN A 393 84.66 24.62 53.77
C ASN A 393 83.43 23.92 53.18
N ILE A 394 82.23 24.52 53.30
CA ILE A 394 81.01 24.05 52.63
C ILE A 394 80.76 24.73 51.27
N GLY A 395 81.72 25.54 50.77
CA GLY A 395 81.72 26.08 49.40
C GLY A 395 80.81 27.29 49.12
N LEU A 396 80.48 28.09 50.13
CA LEU A 396 79.53 29.21 50.07
C LEU A 396 80.17 30.63 50.02
N ASP A 397 81.46 30.78 49.74
CA ASP A 397 82.18 32.08 49.69
C ASP A 397 81.72 33.01 48.56
N ARG A 398 81.17 32.45 47.48
CA ARG A 398 80.58 33.20 46.36
C ARG A 398 79.19 33.76 46.64
N PHE A 399 78.55 33.31 47.71
CA PHE A 399 77.23 33.78 48.15
C PHE A 399 77.40 34.92 49.15
N LYS A 400 77.12 36.14 48.70
CA LYS A 400 77.04 37.32 49.58
C LYS A 400 75.59 37.68 49.81
N GLN A 401 75.28 38.09 51.02
CA GLN A 401 73.94 38.54 51.40
C GLN A 401 74.05 39.95 51.96
N SER A 402 73.14 40.80 51.52
CA SER A 402 72.88 42.12 52.08
C SER A 402 71.40 42.21 52.46
N PRO A 403 70.97 43.21 53.23
CA PRO A 403 69.54 43.41 53.53
C PRO A 403 68.66 43.55 52.28
N SER A 404 69.24 43.94 51.14
CA SER A 404 68.50 44.27 49.91
C SER A 404 68.62 43.24 48.79
N GLU A 405 69.57 42.30 48.86
CA GLU A 405 69.76 41.26 47.84
C GLU A 405 70.75 40.16 48.27
N THR A 406 70.57 38.97 47.69
CA THR A 406 71.55 37.90 47.67
C THR A 406 72.28 37.92 46.33
N MET A 407 73.59 37.72 46.36
CA MET A 407 74.47 37.86 45.21
C MET A 407 75.34 36.60 45.08
N ILE A 408 75.52 36.15 43.85
CA ILE A 408 76.44 35.09 43.48
C ILE A 408 77.45 35.68 42.50
N TYR A 409 78.72 35.69 42.90
CA TYR A 409 79.81 36.18 42.06
C TYR A 409 80.49 35.02 41.32
N PRO A 410 80.88 35.20 40.04
CA PRO A 410 81.53 34.16 39.27
C PRO A 410 82.95 33.84 39.74
N SER A 411 83.66 34.77 40.39
CA SER A 411 84.99 34.54 40.99
C SER A 411 85.22 35.43 42.23
N SER A 412 86.25 35.12 43.02
CA SER A 412 86.61 35.85 44.24
C SER A 412 87.30 37.22 44.01
N GLY A 413 87.44 37.64 42.74
CA GLY A 413 87.98 38.96 42.35
C GLY A 413 86.88 39.95 41.96
N GLN A 414 87.25 41.22 41.72
CA GLN A 414 86.30 42.27 41.29
C GLN A 414 85.80 42.00 39.86
N ASN A 415 84.75 41.17 39.74
CA ASN A 415 84.02 40.96 38.50
C ASN A 415 82.72 41.80 38.53
N PRO A 416 82.45 42.65 37.51
CA PRO A 416 81.23 43.46 37.50
C PRO A 416 79.97 42.62 37.31
N TYR A 417 80.06 41.40 36.78
CA TYR A 417 78.91 40.52 36.58
C TYR A 417 78.63 39.73 37.85
N ARG A 418 77.37 39.78 38.30
CA ARG A 418 76.84 38.90 39.34
C ARG A 418 75.49 38.36 38.94
N ILE A 419 75.13 37.19 39.47
CA ILE A 419 73.74 36.78 39.53
C ILE A 419 73.20 37.32 40.85
N THR A 420 72.10 38.04 40.82
CA THR A 420 71.50 38.58 42.04
C THR A 420 70.02 38.23 42.10
N ILE A 421 69.51 38.11 43.32
CA ILE A 421 68.09 37.99 43.63
C ILE A 421 67.74 39.00 44.72
N ARG A 422 66.67 39.76 44.51
CA ARG A 422 66.18 40.81 45.41
C ARG A 422 64.88 40.37 46.10
N PRO A 423 64.56 40.92 47.29
CA PRO A 423 63.31 40.63 48.01
C PRO A 423 62.03 40.96 47.23
N ASN A 424 62.09 41.83 46.22
CA ASN A 424 60.97 42.15 45.34
C ASN A 424 60.73 41.09 44.25
N GLY A 425 61.52 40.00 44.23
CA GLY A 425 61.41 38.91 43.27
C GLY A 425 62.24 39.09 42.00
N ASP A 426 62.91 40.23 41.84
CA ASP A 426 63.80 40.44 40.69
C ASP A 426 65.05 39.56 40.82
N TRP A 427 65.37 38.81 39.76
CA TRP A 427 66.60 38.03 39.70
C TRP A 427 67.17 37.97 38.28
N GLY A 428 68.47 37.70 38.18
CA GLY A 428 69.16 37.58 36.90
C GLY A 428 70.57 38.14 36.93
N THR A 429 71.14 38.39 35.75
CA THR A 429 72.46 38.99 35.61
C THR A 429 72.40 40.48 35.84
N TRP A 430 73.12 40.94 36.86
CA TRP A 430 73.29 42.34 37.20
C TRP A 430 74.75 42.73 36.97
N ARG A 431 74.95 43.96 36.48
CA ARG A 431 76.27 44.57 36.37
C ARG A 431 76.48 45.62 37.43
N ASP A 432 77.46 45.42 38.29
CA ASP A 432 77.80 46.30 39.41
C ASP A 432 78.39 47.64 38.97
N ASP A 433 79.08 47.66 37.83
CA ASP A 433 79.71 48.86 37.30
C ASP A 433 78.74 49.78 36.55
N THR A 434 77.68 49.23 35.94
CA THR A 434 76.65 50.03 35.25
C THR A 434 75.36 50.20 36.06
N GLY A 435 75.13 49.38 37.09
CA GLY A 435 73.92 49.41 37.88
C GLY A 435 72.66 49.04 37.11
N THR A 436 72.77 48.12 36.14
CA THR A 436 71.66 47.74 35.24
C THR A 436 71.49 46.22 35.14
N TRP A 437 70.25 45.80 34.86
CA TRP A 437 69.94 44.43 34.44
C TRP A 437 70.46 44.17 33.02
N GLU A 438 71.06 43.00 32.80
CA GLU A 438 71.50 42.57 31.48
C GLU A 438 70.73 41.30 31.06
N PRO A 439 70.03 41.30 29.91
CA PRO A 439 69.28 40.13 29.48
C PRO A 439 70.24 39.00 29.10
N LEU A 440 69.87 37.77 29.46
CA LEU A 440 70.66 36.60 29.11
C LEU A 440 70.76 36.47 27.58
N LYS A 441 71.97 36.28 27.05
CA LYS A 441 72.20 36.17 25.60
C LYS A 441 71.53 34.92 25.02
N ILE A 442 71.14 34.95 23.74
CA ILE A 442 70.51 33.79 23.06
C ILE A 442 71.39 32.55 23.15
N VAL A 443 72.71 32.71 22.96
CA VAL A 443 73.70 31.62 23.06
C VAL A 443 73.75 30.95 24.44
N ALA A 444 73.26 31.62 25.49
CA ALA A 444 73.19 31.11 26.85
C ALA A 444 71.77 30.63 27.23
N GLY A 445 70.84 30.55 26.27
CA GLY A 445 69.44 30.13 26.49
C GLY A 445 68.47 31.26 26.84
N GLY A 446 68.87 32.53 26.66
CA GLY A 446 68.05 33.71 26.93
C GLY A 446 67.34 34.28 25.71
N THR A 447 66.62 35.39 25.91
CA THR A 447 65.93 36.13 24.84
C THR A 447 66.79 37.23 24.21
N GLY A 448 67.92 37.59 24.82
CA GLY A 448 68.77 38.71 24.40
C GLY A 448 68.11 40.10 24.50
N ALA A 449 66.95 40.23 25.16
CA ALA A 449 66.20 41.48 25.26
C ALA A 449 65.41 41.60 26.57
N THR A 450 65.22 42.83 27.06
CA THR A 450 64.47 43.15 28.29
C THR A 450 63.00 43.51 28.06
N ASN A 451 62.54 43.55 26.81
CA ASN A 451 61.15 43.84 26.46
C ASN A 451 60.54 42.72 25.57
N LYS A 452 59.21 42.58 25.63
CA LYS A 452 58.48 41.50 24.96
C LYS A 452 58.56 41.55 23.42
N LYS A 453 58.68 42.75 22.84
CA LYS A 453 58.71 42.94 21.38
C LYS A 453 60.03 42.42 20.82
N ASP A 454 61.13 42.86 21.39
CA ASP A 454 62.47 42.52 20.91
C ASP A 454 62.84 41.07 21.27
N ALA A 455 62.35 40.54 22.40
CA ALA A 455 62.49 39.12 22.74
C ALA A 455 61.86 38.17 21.71
N ARG A 456 60.69 38.52 21.17
CA ARG A 456 60.02 37.74 20.11
C ARG A 456 60.73 37.84 18.78
N LEU A 457 61.23 39.02 18.43
CA LEU A 457 62.02 39.26 17.24
C LEU A 457 63.31 38.42 17.27
N ASN A 458 64.02 38.45 18.41
CA ASN A 458 65.28 37.73 18.61
C ASN A 458 65.13 36.19 18.53
N LEU A 459 63.98 35.65 18.95
CA LEU A 459 63.69 34.21 18.91
C LEU A 459 62.87 33.78 17.68
N ASN A 460 62.52 34.72 16.80
CA ASN A 460 61.69 34.51 15.62
C ASN A 460 60.33 33.85 15.92
N ILE A 461 59.71 34.23 17.05
CA ILE A 461 58.44 33.66 17.53
C ILE A 461 57.29 34.66 17.24
N PRO A 462 56.18 34.23 16.61
CA PRO A 462 54.95 35.02 16.49
C PRO A 462 54.45 35.55 17.85
N ALA A 463 53.62 36.61 17.85
CA ALA A 463 53.02 37.11 19.09
C ALA A 463 52.30 35.97 19.84
N ALA A 464 52.68 35.79 21.11
CA ALA A 464 52.42 34.60 21.91
C ALA A 464 50.96 34.13 21.88
N TYR A 465 50.80 32.80 21.85
CA TYR A 465 49.66 32.04 22.35
C TYR A 465 49.07 32.74 23.59
N LYS A 466 48.02 33.53 23.40
CA LYS A 466 47.27 34.13 24.51
C LYS A 466 46.22 33.11 24.92
N ILE A 467 46.34 32.63 26.16
CA ILE A 467 45.27 31.86 26.80
C ILE A 467 44.16 32.85 27.12
N ILE A 468 43.01 32.63 26.51
CA ILE A 468 41.79 33.36 26.81
C ILE A 468 41.26 32.80 28.14
N PRO A 469 41.09 33.65 29.18
CA PRO A 469 40.74 33.17 30.51
C PRO A 469 39.41 32.42 30.54
N ASP A 470 39.29 31.45 31.44
CA ASP A 470 38.01 30.80 31.75
C ASP A 470 36.98 31.86 32.21
N GLY A 471 35.71 31.64 31.85
CA GLY A 471 34.58 32.56 32.05
C GLY A 471 34.48 33.67 30.98
N THR A 472 35.44 33.77 30.05
CA THR A 472 35.47 34.85 29.07
C THR A 472 34.49 34.64 27.91
N ASN A 473 33.82 35.71 27.49
CA ASN A 473 33.09 35.77 26.21
C ASN A 473 34.09 35.87 25.06
N ILE A 474 34.27 34.76 24.32
CA ILE A 474 35.32 34.64 23.30
C ILE A 474 35.16 35.68 22.19
N LEU A 475 33.92 35.93 21.76
CA LEU A 475 33.61 36.83 20.66
C LEU A 475 33.83 38.30 21.03
N GLY A 476 33.47 38.68 22.26
CA GLY A 476 33.79 40.01 22.79
C GLY A 476 35.29 40.17 23.04
N TRP A 477 35.96 39.12 23.51
CA TRP A 477 37.39 39.14 23.76
C TRP A 477 38.20 39.38 22.49
N PHE A 478 37.84 38.81 21.35
CA PHE A 478 38.51 39.09 20.06
C PHE A 478 38.32 40.52 19.56
N ILE A 479 37.21 41.18 19.93
CA ILE A 479 36.99 42.60 19.60
C ILE A 479 37.89 43.50 20.44
N GLU A 480 38.02 43.20 21.74
CA GLU A 480 38.85 43.99 22.67
C GLU A 480 40.35 43.64 22.55
N ASN A 481 40.70 42.38 22.30
CA ASN A 481 42.06 41.90 22.05
C ASN A 481 42.28 41.78 20.54
N ASN A 482 42.25 42.94 19.90
CA ASN A 482 42.23 43.14 18.46
C ASN A 482 43.54 42.81 17.73
N GLU A 483 44.21 41.69 18.02
CA GLU A 483 45.43 41.21 17.35
C GLU A 483 45.13 39.98 16.49
N SER A 484 45.74 39.87 15.31
CA SER A 484 45.69 38.63 14.54
C SER A 484 46.69 37.63 15.09
N GLY A 485 46.32 36.35 15.16
CA GLY A 485 47.21 35.33 15.70
C GLY A 485 46.50 34.05 16.14
N PHE A 486 47.26 33.20 16.82
CA PHE A 486 46.79 31.94 17.40
C PHE A 486 46.51 32.11 18.89
N PHE A 487 45.34 31.67 19.30
CA PHE A 487 44.84 31.77 20.66
C PHE A 487 44.37 30.40 21.12
N SER A 488 44.27 30.22 22.43
CA SER A 488 43.61 29.06 22.99
C SER A 488 42.76 29.46 24.17
N SER A 489 41.84 28.60 24.56
CA SER A 489 41.13 28.75 25.81
C SER A 489 41.04 27.43 26.55
N GLY A 490 40.79 27.52 27.86
CA GLY A 490 40.30 26.40 28.64
C GLY A 490 38.86 26.02 28.27
N GLU A 491 38.30 25.10 29.04
CA GLU A 491 36.98 24.50 28.79
C GLU A 491 35.81 25.45 29.10
N ASN A 492 36.01 26.38 30.05
CA ASN A 492 34.93 27.20 30.61
C ASN A 492 34.76 28.56 29.91
N VAL A 493 34.84 28.65 28.59
CA VAL A 493 34.54 29.90 27.84
C VAL A 493 33.09 29.94 27.34
N ILE A 494 32.56 31.16 27.21
CA ILE A 494 31.18 31.42 26.72
C ILE A 494 31.21 32.01 25.30
N ASN A 495 30.13 31.80 24.54
CA ASN A 495 30.06 32.07 23.09
C ASN A 495 31.07 31.28 22.23
N LYS A 496 31.52 30.11 22.71
CA LYS A 496 32.25 29.09 21.93
C LYS A 496 31.30 28.27 21.04
N PRO A 497 31.82 27.51 20.05
CA PRO A 497 30.97 26.62 19.24
C PRO A 497 30.30 25.51 20.08
N ALA A 498 29.17 24.97 19.60
CA ALA A 498 28.25 24.16 20.40
C ALA A 498 28.73 22.73 20.74
N ASP A 499 29.48 22.04 19.86
CA ASP A 499 29.74 20.58 20.00
C ASP A 499 31.17 20.22 20.48
N GLY A 500 31.92 21.15 21.05
CA GLY A 500 33.29 20.87 21.51
C GLY A 500 33.43 20.86 23.03
N HIS A 501 34.00 19.78 23.54
CA HIS A 501 34.43 19.64 24.94
C HIS A 501 35.93 19.95 25.08
N GLY A 502 36.36 20.26 26.30
CA GLY A 502 37.78 20.51 26.59
C GLY A 502 38.34 21.80 25.97
N TRP A 503 39.63 21.79 25.68
CA TRP A 503 40.38 22.97 25.24
C TRP A 503 40.08 23.34 23.80
N TRP A 504 40.09 24.64 23.52
CA TRP A 504 39.88 25.17 22.17
C TRP A 504 41.11 25.90 21.69
N THR A 505 41.35 25.83 20.38
CA THR A 505 42.31 26.71 19.69
C THR A 505 41.57 27.59 18.71
N TYR A 506 42.05 28.81 18.53
CA TYR A 506 41.47 29.81 17.65
C TYR A 506 42.54 30.46 16.80
N ASN A 507 42.22 30.78 15.56
CA ASN A 507 43.03 31.57 14.66
C ASN A 507 42.22 32.77 14.19
N PHE A 508 42.54 33.95 14.71
CA PHE A 508 41.84 35.17 14.36
C PHE A 508 42.60 35.94 13.28
N LYS A 509 41.95 36.17 12.15
CA LYS A 509 42.47 36.95 11.02
C LYS A 509 41.63 38.21 10.91
N ILE A 510 42.23 39.36 11.25
CA ILE A 510 41.59 40.67 11.11
C ILE A 510 41.87 41.16 9.69
N HIS A 511 40.81 41.48 8.95
CA HIS A 511 40.90 41.98 7.58
C HIS A 511 40.85 43.51 7.53
N LEU A 512 39.89 44.12 8.24
CA LEU A 512 39.74 45.57 8.32
C LEU A 512 39.53 46.01 9.77
N ARG A 513 39.93 47.23 10.09
CA ARG A 513 39.68 47.88 11.38
C ARG A 513 38.87 49.15 11.16
N ASN A 514 37.99 49.45 12.11
CA ASN A 514 37.23 50.69 12.14
C ASN A 514 38.12 51.88 12.58
N GLN A 515 37.53 53.07 12.61
CA GLN A 515 38.22 54.32 12.99
C GLN A 515 38.74 54.31 14.44
N GLU A 516 38.24 53.44 15.31
CA GLU A 516 38.68 53.27 16.71
C GLU A 516 39.78 52.21 16.85
N GLY A 517 40.23 51.60 15.74
CA GLY A 517 41.25 50.56 15.72
C GLY A 517 40.73 49.15 16.08
N LYS A 518 39.42 49.00 16.33
CA LYS A 518 38.77 47.71 16.59
C LYS A 518 38.53 46.94 15.29
N PRO A 519 38.47 45.59 15.32
CA PRO A 519 38.20 44.80 14.13
C PRO A 519 36.80 45.13 13.57
N GLU A 520 36.71 45.40 12.27
CA GLU A 520 35.45 45.67 11.55
C GLU A 520 35.06 44.51 10.65
N PHE A 521 36.05 43.92 9.96
CA PHE A 521 35.92 42.69 9.19
C PHE A 521 37.01 41.71 9.56
N GLY A 522 36.67 40.42 9.63
CA GLY A 522 37.63 39.38 9.98
C GLY A 522 36.98 38.00 10.08
N VAL A 523 37.80 37.01 10.39
CA VAL A 523 37.35 35.62 10.52
C VAL A 523 38.08 34.94 11.66
N VAL A 524 37.35 34.17 12.47
CA VAL A 524 37.93 33.30 13.49
C VAL A 524 37.69 31.86 13.06
N GLU A 525 38.78 31.11 12.93
CA GLU A 525 38.74 29.64 12.80
C GLU A 525 38.94 29.05 14.18
N ALA A 526 38.05 28.17 14.64
CA ALA A 526 38.15 27.51 15.93
C ALA A 526 38.27 26.00 15.74
N THR A 527 39.14 25.35 16.51
CA THR A 527 39.29 23.90 16.52
C THR A 527 39.12 23.37 17.93
N SER A 528 38.21 22.42 18.11
CA SER A 528 37.95 21.77 19.40
C SER A 528 39.00 20.69 19.71
N ALA A 529 39.05 20.23 20.97
CA ALA A 529 39.88 19.10 21.37
C ALA A 529 39.55 17.78 20.64
N ALA A 530 38.33 17.66 20.08
CA ALA A 530 37.91 16.53 19.25
C ALA A 530 38.25 16.70 17.76
N ASN A 531 39.11 17.67 17.41
CA ASN A 531 39.53 17.99 16.04
C ASN A 531 38.36 18.41 15.12
N ILE A 532 37.31 19.00 15.70
CA ILE A 532 36.18 19.56 14.94
C ILE A 532 36.48 21.04 14.67
N MET A 533 36.46 21.43 13.40
CA MET A 533 36.69 22.81 12.98
C MET A 533 35.38 23.59 12.85
N TYR A 534 35.42 24.84 13.29
CA TYR A 534 34.37 25.83 13.15
C TYR A 534 34.93 27.13 12.60
N ILE A 535 34.07 27.94 11.99
CA ILE A 535 34.40 29.27 11.51
C ILE A 535 33.31 30.26 11.93
N ILE A 536 33.69 31.50 12.23
CA ILE A 536 32.76 32.61 12.41
C ILE A 536 33.32 33.86 11.75
N VAL A 537 32.43 34.62 11.11
CA VAL A 537 32.78 35.82 10.35
C VAL A 537 32.35 37.06 11.12
N LEU A 538 33.27 38.02 11.22
CA LEU A 538 33.01 39.35 11.74
C LEU A 538 32.60 40.28 10.60
N THR A 539 31.47 40.95 10.75
CA THR A 539 30.94 41.89 9.77
C THR A 539 30.49 43.15 10.48
N ASN A 540 31.01 44.32 10.07
CA ASN A 540 30.71 45.63 10.66
C ASN A 540 30.88 45.66 12.19
N GLY A 541 31.91 44.98 12.71
CA GLY A 541 32.21 44.92 14.14
C GLY A 541 31.23 44.06 14.96
N GLN A 542 30.34 43.29 14.31
CA GLN A 542 29.40 42.37 14.94
C GLN A 542 29.59 40.94 14.44
N TRP A 543 29.08 39.96 15.19
CA TRP A 543 29.13 38.53 14.86
C TRP A 543 27.74 38.00 14.46
N PRO A 544 27.16 38.45 13.33
CA PRO A 544 25.73 38.27 13.03
C PRO A 544 25.33 36.84 12.69
N HIS A 545 26.29 35.97 12.36
CA HIS A 545 26.02 34.68 11.74
C HIS A 545 26.27 33.46 12.65
N GLY A 546 26.81 33.66 13.86
CA GLY A 546 27.17 32.55 14.75
C GLY A 546 28.26 31.62 14.19
N TRP A 547 28.57 30.54 14.91
CA TRP A 547 29.61 29.58 14.51
C TRP A 547 29.09 28.57 13.48
N PHE A 548 29.86 28.34 12.43
CA PHE A 548 29.61 27.35 11.38
C PHE A 548 30.58 26.18 11.49
N LYS A 549 30.07 24.95 11.56
CA LYS A 549 30.89 23.73 11.58
C LYS A 549 31.40 23.40 10.18
N ILE A 550 32.66 23.04 10.04
CA ILE A 550 33.26 22.56 8.79
C ILE A 550 33.46 21.04 8.91
N VAL A 551 32.68 20.26 8.16
CA VAL A 551 32.82 18.79 8.10
C VAL A 551 33.68 18.43 6.88
N ARG A 552 34.84 17.77 7.08
CA ARG A 552 35.63 17.16 6.00
C ARG A 552 35.70 15.64 6.18
N GLU A 553 35.14 14.90 5.24
CA GLU A 553 35.45 13.49 4.98
C GLU A 553 35.60 13.31 3.47
N ASN A 554 36.75 12.79 3.01
CA ASN A 554 37.00 12.34 1.63
C ASN A 554 36.75 13.38 0.51
N ASP A 555 37.30 14.59 0.63
CA ASP A 555 37.30 15.67 -0.40
C ASP A 555 35.92 16.12 -0.94
N ASN A 556 34.82 15.65 -0.34
CA ASN A 556 33.48 16.11 -0.67
C ASN A 556 33.03 17.18 0.33
N VAL A 557 32.47 18.29 -0.18
CA VAL A 557 31.71 19.23 0.65
C VAL A 557 30.45 18.51 1.09
N GLN A 558 30.39 18.09 2.35
CA GLN A 558 29.18 17.54 2.93
C GLN A 558 28.44 18.64 3.70
N LEU A 559 27.27 19.03 3.18
CA LEU A 559 26.30 19.80 3.95
C LEU A 559 25.49 18.81 4.80
N ARG A 560 26.01 18.45 5.98
CA ARG A 560 25.23 17.69 6.97
C ARG A 560 24.39 18.69 7.79
N ASP A 561 23.14 18.31 8.07
CA ASP A 561 22.20 19.11 8.88
C ASP A 561 21.93 20.53 8.36
N LEU A 562 21.84 20.69 7.03
CA LEU A 562 21.54 21.98 6.40
C LEU A 562 20.14 22.47 6.84
N LYS A 563 20.10 23.41 7.79
CA LYS A 563 18.88 24.04 8.28
C LYS A 563 18.71 25.41 7.62
N LEU A 564 18.01 25.45 6.49
CA LEU A 564 17.69 26.67 5.76
C LEU A 564 16.45 27.36 6.34
N THR A 565 16.62 28.06 7.45
CA THR A 565 15.56 28.87 8.07
C THR A 565 15.71 30.33 7.65
N GLN A 566 14.71 30.88 6.96
CA GLN A 566 14.60 32.33 6.77
C GLN A 566 13.64 32.89 7.82
N TYR A 567 14.07 33.95 8.49
CA TYR A 567 13.23 34.77 9.36
C TYR A 567 12.68 35.90 8.46
N ASP A 568 11.38 35.89 8.20
CA ASP A 568 10.57 37.06 7.79
C ASP A 568 10.30 37.48 6.32
N THR A 569 10.56 36.71 5.27
CA THR A 569 9.97 37.06 3.94
C THR A 569 9.73 35.85 3.03
N GLY A 570 8.49 35.36 2.94
CA GLY A 570 7.90 34.55 1.83
C GLY A 570 8.51 33.18 1.49
N PHE A 571 9.83 33.12 1.38
CA PHE A 571 10.64 31.94 1.11
C PHE A 571 11.33 31.52 2.41
N SER A 572 11.38 30.21 2.68
CA SER A 572 12.34 29.63 3.62
C SER A 572 13.59 29.29 2.83
N GLY A 573 14.77 29.45 3.43
CA GLY A 573 16.05 29.46 2.69
C GLY A 573 16.15 28.37 1.63
N HIS A 574 16.69 28.75 0.49
CA HIS A 574 16.61 27.97 -0.74
C HIS A 574 17.98 27.43 -1.16
N LEU A 575 18.00 26.25 -1.78
CA LEU A 575 19.19 25.70 -2.42
C LEU A 575 19.19 26.11 -3.89
N GLU A 576 20.22 26.83 -4.36
CA GLU A 576 20.39 27.23 -5.77
C GLU A 576 21.54 26.49 -6.44
N LEU A 577 21.32 26.11 -7.70
CA LEU A 577 22.34 25.63 -8.61
C LEU A 577 22.29 26.49 -9.88
N TYR A 578 23.42 27.09 -10.24
CA TYR A 578 23.56 27.87 -11.46
C TYR A 578 24.34 27.10 -12.52
N ASN A 579 23.79 27.03 -13.73
CA ASN A 579 24.53 26.61 -14.91
C ASN A 579 25.22 27.83 -15.52
N ILE A 580 26.54 27.92 -15.39
CA ILE A 580 27.34 29.05 -15.85
C ILE A 580 27.94 28.72 -17.22
N GLN A 581 27.71 29.59 -18.20
CA GLN A 581 28.35 29.53 -19.52
C GLN A 581 29.00 30.89 -19.82
N ASN A 582 30.27 30.90 -20.24
CA ASN A 582 31.04 32.13 -20.49
C ASN A 582 30.96 33.13 -19.33
N ASN A 583 31.11 32.64 -18.09
CA ASN A 583 31.00 33.42 -16.86
C ASN A 583 29.64 34.09 -16.60
N ASN A 584 28.59 33.75 -17.36
CA ASN A 584 27.24 34.23 -17.15
C ASN A 584 26.31 33.08 -16.72
N PRO A 585 25.48 33.25 -15.69
CA PRO A 585 24.49 32.26 -15.31
C PRO A 585 23.41 32.18 -16.38
N LYS A 586 23.23 31.00 -16.97
CA LYS A 586 22.25 30.72 -18.04
C LYS A 586 21.05 29.93 -17.53
N GLY A 587 21.32 28.97 -16.65
CA GLY A 587 20.29 28.15 -16.00
C GLY A 587 20.30 28.32 -14.49
N LEU A 588 19.12 28.20 -13.91
CA LEU A 588 18.88 28.20 -12.47
C LEU A 588 18.05 26.96 -12.12
N THR A 589 18.48 26.21 -11.10
CA THR A 589 17.66 25.18 -10.45
C THR A 589 17.56 25.50 -8.98
N GLN A 590 16.36 25.48 -8.42
CA GLN A 590 16.12 25.80 -7.01
C GLN A 590 15.25 24.76 -6.31
N LEU A 591 15.54 24.50 -5.04
CA LEU A 591 14.68 23.78 -4.10
C LEU A 591 14.43 24.68 -2.89
N TYR A 592 13.16 24.92 -2.57
CA TYR A 592 12.77 25.77 -1.43
C TYR A 592 11.39 25.40 -0.89
N ASN A 593 11.09 25.82 0.35
CA ASN A 593 9.72 25.82 0.85
C ASN A 593 9.22 27.26 0.94
N GLU A 594 7.94 27.45 0.65
CA GLU A 594 7.25 28.73 0.72
C GLU A 594 5.91 28.56 1.45
N PHE A 595 5.48 29.60 2.14
CA PHE A 595 4.16 29.65 2.77
C PHE A 595 3.33 30.69 2.04
N GLN A 596 2.38 30.22 1.24
CA GLN A 596 1.56 31.07 0.36
C GLN A 596 0.09 30.78 0.62
N ASP A 597 -0.71 31.83 0.81
CA ASP A 597 -2.15 31.74 1.03
C ASP A 597 -2.57 30.81 2.19
N GLY A 598 -1.74 30.76 3.24
CA GLY A 598 -2.00 29.92 4.41
C GLY A 598 -1.61 28.45 4.23
N VAL A 599 -0.95 28.11 3.12
CA VAL A 599 -0.57 26.73 2.77
C VAL A 599 0.95 26.61 2.65
N LEU A 600 1.54 25.65 3.36
CA LEU A 600 2.95 25.27 3.17
C LEU A 600 3.12 24.53 1.85
N LYS A 601 4.09 24.96 1.02
CA LYS A 601 4.44 24.36 -0.26
C LYS A 601 5.93 24.06 -0.31
N THR A 602 6.29 22.91 -0.88
CA THR A 602 7.66 22.61 -1.30
C THR A 602 7.75 22.75 -2.81
N THR A 603 8.74 23.48 -3.30
CA THR A 603 8.88 23.85 -4.71
C THR A 603 10.24 23.45 -5.27
N LEU A 604 10.20 22.71 -6.38
CA LEU A 604 11.32 22.53 -7.30
C LEU A 604 11.14 23.46 -8.49
N ARG A 605 12.07 24.38 -8.70
CA ARG A 605 12.05 25.33 -9.81
C ARG A 605 13.21 25.10 -10.76
N THR A 606 12.94 25.20 -12.06
CA THR A 606 13.97 25.42 -13.07
C THR A 606 13.69 26.74 -13.80
N GLY A 607 14.74 27.50 -14.08
CA GLY A 607 14.66 28.79 -14.75
C GLY A 607 15.71 28.89 -15.85
N ASN A 608 15.30 29.38 -17.00
CA ASN A 608 16.21 29.88 -18.03
C ASN A 608 16.36 31.40 -17.82
N LEU A 609 17.55 31.81 -17.41
CA LEU A 609 17.86 33.20 -17.06
C LEU A 609 18.09 34.07 -18.31
N GLU A 610 18.25 33.48 -19.50
CA GLU A 610 18.39 34.24 -20.75
C GLU A 610 17.06 34.78 -21.27
N ASN A 611 15.98 34.01 -21.11
CA ASN A 611 14.65 34.36 -21.60
C ASN A 611 13.62 34.53 -20.48
N ASN A 612 14.06 34.56 -19.22
CA ASN A 612 13.26 34.73 -18.02
C ASN A 612 12.07 33.76 -17.92
N ARG A 613 12.24 32.53 -18.41
CA ARG A 613 11.22 31.48 -18.31
C ARG A 613 11.48 30.64 -17.07
N ASN A 614 10.42 30.38 -16.31
CA ASN A 614 10.48 29.52 -15.14
C ASN A 614 9.45 28.39 -15.26
N SER A 615 9.83 27.23 -14.76
CA SER A 615 8.93 26.09 -14.58
C SER A 615 9.04 25.61 -13.14
N TYR A 616 7.91 25.26 -12.57
CA TYR A 616 7.76 24.94 -11.16
C TYR A 616 7.07 23.58 -11.05
N LEU A 617 7.56 22.75 -10.13
CA LEU A 617 6.87 21.55 -9.64
C LEU A 617 6.67 21.76 -8.14
N GLN A 618 5.42 21.79 -7.68
CA GLN A 618 5.09 22.14 -6.30
C GLN A 618 4.20 21.09 -5.65
N TRP A 619 4.43 20.82 -4.37
CA TRP A 619 3.61 19.93 -3.56
C TRP A 619 3.27 20.63 -2.25
N ASP A 620 1.99 20.63 -1.88
CA ASP A 620 1.50 21.35 -0.72
C ASP A 620 1.10 20.44 0.46
N GLU A 621 0.92 21.02 1.64
CA GLU A 621 0.56 20.27 2.86
C GLU A 621 -0.81 19.58 2.81
N ASN A 622 -1.66 19.94 1.84
CA ASN A 622 -2.94 19.29 1.60
C ASN A 622 -2.83 18.10 0.63
N GLY A 623 -1.63 17.80 0.12
CA GLY A 623 -1.36 16.71 -0.81
C GLY A 623 -1.61 17.05 -2.28
N SER A 624 -1.77 18.33 -2.62
CA SER A 624 -1.94 18.77 -4.01
C SER A 624 -0.59 18.85 -4.73
N LEU A 625 -0.54 18.39 -5.98
CA LEU A 625 0.63 18.45 -6.85
C LEU A 625 0.36 19.42 -8.02
N TRP A 626 1.21 20.42 -8.20
CA TRP A 626 1.06 21.50 -9.19
C TRP A 626 2.24 21.54 -10.16
N GLY A 627 1.99 21.97 -11.40
CA GLY A 627 3.03 22.21 -12.40
C GLY A 627 3.52 20.98 -13.19
N VAL A 628 2.76 19.89 -13.17
CA VAL A 628 3.00 18.71 -14.02
C VAL A 628 2.51 19.01 -15.44
N VAL A 629 3.44 19.27 -16.37
CA VAL A 629 3.11 19.61 -17.77
C VAL A 629 2.94 18.36 -18.64
N ASN A 630 3.82 17.37 -18.50
CA ASN A 630 3.75 16.10 -19.24
C ASN A 630 4.05 14.92 -18.30
N ILE A 631 3.21 13.88 -18.34
CA ILE A 631 3.49 12.57 -17.73
C ILE A 631 3.79 11.61 -18.87
N LEU A 632 5.07 11.50 -19.27
CA LEU A 632 5.51 10.64 -20.37
C LEU A 632 5.76 9.19 -19.90
N SER A 633 4.79 8.61 -19.18
CA SER A 633 4.81 7.20 -18.80
C SER A 633 3.74 6.46 -19.61
N ASN A 634 4.07 5.28 -20.12
CA ASN A 634 3.09 4.41 -20.79
C ASN A 634 1.98 3.94 -19.84
N ASP A 635 2.21 4.01 -18.52
CA ASP A 635 1.21 3.70 -17.49
C ASP A 635 1.20 4.76 -16.38
N LEU A 636 0.03 5.36 -16.14
CA LEU A 636 -0.29 6.09 -14.90
C LEU A 636 -0.80 5.07 -13.88
N TYR A 637 0.13 4.39 -13.20
CA TYR A 637 -0.21 3.35 -12.23
C TYR A 637 -0.60 3.96 -10.87
N PHE A 638 -1.90 4.06 -10.61
CA PHE A 638 -2.39 4.26 -9.25
C PHE A 638 -2.27 2.91 -8.51
N GLY A 639 -1.17 2.71 -7.79
CA GLY A 639 -0.97 1.49 -6.99
C GLY A 639 -2.11 1.22 -5.99
N PRO A 640 -2.26 -0.01 -5.50
CA PRO A 640 -3.42 -0.37 -4.69
C PRO A 640 -3.29 0.25 -3.29
N HIS A 641 -4.11 1.27 -3.00
CA HIS A 641 -4.75 1.54 -1.70
C HIS A 641 -5.95 2.48 -1.94
N SER A 642 -7.10 2.07 -1.39
CA SER A 642 -8.42 2.70 -1.27
C SER A 642 -8.56 4.14 -1.81
N VAL A 643 -9.17 4.24 -3.01
CA VAL A 643 -9.78 5.45 -3.60
C VAL A 643 -8.85 6.65 -3.77
N ARG A 644 -8.05 6.65 -4.85
CA ARG A 644 -7.47 7.88 -5.40
C ARG A 644 -8.31 8.34 -6.58
N LYS A 645 -8.98 9.47 -6.43
CA LYS A 645 -9.76 10.13 -7.49
C LYS A 645 -8.80 11.02 -8.29
N LEU A 646 -8.82 10.91 -9.62
CA LEU A 646 -8.28 11.96 -10.48
C LEU A 646 -9.24 13.16 -10.37
N HIS A 647 -8.96 14.09 -9.46
CA HIS A 647 -9.77 15.29 -9.27
C HIS A 647 -9.34 16.34 -10.29
N THR A 648 -9.67 16.14 -11.56
CA THR A 648 -9.50 17.19 -12.58
C THR A 648 -10.85 17.84 -12.83
N ARG A 649 -10.99 19.10 -12.42
CA ARG A 649 -12.16 19.92 -12.80
C ARG A 649 -12.28 20.05 -14.32
N HIS A 650 -11.13 20.03 -15.02
CA HIS A 650 -11.02 20.00 -16.47
C HIS A 650 -9.90 19.03 -16.87
N GLY A 651 -10.24 17.86 -17.44
CA GLY A 651 -9.28 16.97 -18.07
C GLY A 651 -9.39 17.10 -19.59
N THR A 652 -8.37 17.69 -20.23
CA THR A 652 -8.28 17.75 -21.69
C THR A 652 -7.41 16.59 -22.16
N MET A 653 -7.95 15.71 -22.99
CA MET A 653 -7.19 14.61 -23.59
C MET A 653 -6.73 15.07 -24.97
N LEU A 654 -5.42 15.26 -25.15
CA LEU A 654 -4.86 15.55 -26.46
C LEU A 654 -4.86 14.25 -27.27
N VAL A 655 -5.66 14.21 -28.33
CA VAL A 655 -5.73 13.12 -29.31
C VAL A 655 -5.33 13.69 -30.67
N ASP A 656 -4.69 12.87 -31.50
CA ASP A 656 -4.13 13.24 -32.81
C ASP A 656 -5.22 13.42 -33.89
N GLY A 657 -6.21 14.28 -33.62
CA GLY A 657 -7.39 14.53 -34.45
C GLY A 657 -7.84 15.99 -34.43
N THR A 658 -8.78 16.37 -35.30
CA THR A 658 -9.26 17.76 -35.46
C THR A 658 -10.20 18.24 -34.35
N ALA A 659 -10.70 17.36 -33.50
CA ALA A 659 -11.58 17.68 -32.38
C ALA A 659 -10.95 17.25 -31.05
N THR A 660 -11.03 18.11 -30.04
CA THR A 660 -10.36 17.96 -28.75
C THR A 660 -11.32 17.31 -27.74
N PRO A 661 -11.15 16.04 -27.35
CA PRO A 661 -12.03 15.41 -26.37
C PRO A 661 -11.80 15.95 -24.96
N TYR A 662 -12.89 16.09 -24.21
CA TYR A 662 -12.89 16.48 -22.80
C TYR A 662 -13.67 15.50 -21.93
N TYR A 663 -13.25 15.44 -20.67
CA TYR A 663 -13.97 14.77 -19.59
C TYR A 663 -14.20 15.75 -18.45
N TYR A 664 -15.46 16.01 -18.12
CA TYR A 664 -15.87 16.93 -17.07
C TYR A 664 -16.68 16.24 -15.97
N THR A 665 -16.41 16.65 -14.73
CA THR A 665 -17.27 16.33 -13.59
C THR A 665 -17.68 17.63 -12.89
N PHE A 666 -18.98 17.81 -12.68
CA PHE A 666 -19.54 19.01 -12.06
C PHE A 666 -20.84 18.71 -11.30
N GLY A 667 -21.28 19.61 -10.42
CA GLY A 667 -22.53 19.45 -9.68
C GLY A 667 -22.82 20.62 -8.76
N ASN A 668 -24.10 20.83 -8.45
CA ASN A 668 -24.61 21.84 -7.53
C ASN A 668 -25.71 21.19 -6.65
N PRO A 669 -25.73 21.44 -5.32
CA PRO A 669 -26.84 21.09 -4.44
C PRO A 669 -28.25 21.41 -4.97
N ASP A 670 -28.41 22.49 -5.74
CA ASP A 670 -29.73 23.06 -6.05
C ASP A 670 -30.41 22.51 -7.32
N GLY A 671 -29.74 21.63 -8.09
CA GLY A 671 -30.32 21.06 -9.31
C GLY A 671 -29.71 19.72 -9.70
N ARG A 672 -28.51 19.75 -10.31
CA ARG A 672 -27.77 18.55 -10.74
C ARG A 672 -26.74 18.21 -9.69
N ARG A 673 -27.01 17.23 -8.83
CA ARG A 673 -26.17 16.89 -7.68
C ARG A 673 -24.78 16.41 -8.11
N SER A 674 -24.70 15.63 -9.19
CA SER A 674 -23.46 15.19 -9.80
C SER A 674 -23.67 14.90 -11.27
N VAL A 675 -22.75 15.33 -12.12
CA VAL A 675 -22.72 15.09 -13.56
C VAL A 675 -21.33 14.62 -13.94
N THR A 676 -21.27 13.59 -14.78
CA THR A 676 -20.06 13.09 -15.44
C THR A 676 -20.30 13.15 -16.94
N GLU A 677 -19.58 14.00 -17.65
CA GLU A 677 -19.82 14.36 -19.05
C GLU A 677 -18.57 14.07 -19.91
N PHE A 678 -18.82 13.54 -21.10
CA PHE A 678 -17.82 13.31 -22.15
C PHE A 678 -18.24 14.04 -23.42
N GLY A 679 -17.31 14.75 -24.07
CA GLY A 679 -17.60 15.55 -25.25
C GLY A 679 -16.36 15.96 -26.03
N THR A 680 -16.54 16.77 -27.07
CA THR A 680 -15.48 17.49 -27.78
C THR A 680 -15.66 19.00 -27.60
N VAL A 681 -14.55 19.75 -27.55
CA VAL A 681 -14.60 21.21 -27.38
C VAL A 681 -15.35 21.88 -28.54
N GLU A 682 -15.26 21.28 -29.71
CA GLU A 682 -15.80 21.80 -30.97
C GLU A 682 -17.28 21.42 -31.18
N ASP A 683 -17.70 20.22 -30.78
CA ASP A 683 -19.05 19.68 -31.06
C ASP A 683 -19.93 19.54 -29.80
N GLY A 684 -19.38 19.81 -28.62
CA GLY A 684 -20.08 19.73 -27.34
C GLY A 684 -20.13 18.33 -26.74
N TRP A 685 -21.07 18.10 -25.83
CA TRP A 685 -21.19 16.83 -25.11
C TRP A 685 -21.74 15.71 -26.01
N ILE A 686 -21.16 14.52 -25.88
CA ILE A 686 -21.57 13.28 -26.55
C ILE A 686 -22.49 12.48 -25.61
N PHE A 687 -22.11 12.31 -24.35
CA PHE A 687 -22.98 11.71 -23.34
C PHE A 687 -22.65 12.23 -21.94
N TYR A 688 -23.64 12.20 -21.05
CA TYR A 688 -23.40 12.40 -19.63
C TYR A 688 -24.26 11.50 -18.75
N GLY A 689 -23.68 11.05 -17.65
CA GLY A 689 -24.42 10.47 -16.53
C GLY A 689 -24.67 11.54 -15.47
N GLN A 690 -25.90 11.65 -14.96
CA GLN A 690 -26.19 12.55 -13.85
C GLN A 690 -27.01 11.90 -12.73
N VAL A 691 -26.80 12.43 -11.52
CA VAL A 691 -27.64 12.20 -10.35
C VAL A 691 -28.40 13.49 -10.07
N ASN A 692 -29.72 13.41 -10.13
CA ASN A 692 -30.62 14.52 -9.84
C ASN A 692 -30.73 14.78 -8.33
N ARG A 693 -31.36 15.91 -7.96
CA ARG A 693 -31.63 16.26 -6.57
C ARG A 693 -32.42 15.18 -5.80
N ASP A 694 -33.33 14.50 -6.48
CA ASP A 694 -34.17 13.43 -5.94
C ASP A 694 -33.47 12.04 -5.90
N LEU A 695 -32.17 11.99 -6.19
CA LEU A 695 -31.34 10.77 -6.30
C LEU A 695 -31.63 9.89 -7.52
N SER A 696 -32.54 10.30 -8.41
CA SER A 696 -32.72 9.62 -9.69
C SER A 696 -31.45 9.73 -10.53
N LYS A 697 -31.19 8.68 -11.31
CA LYS A 697 -30.01 8.56 -12.17
C LYS A 697 -30.49 8.56 -13.61
N GLN A 698 -29.79 9.28 -14.47
CA GLN A 698 -30.05 9.26 -15.91
C GLN A 698 -28.73 9.24 -16.67
N LEU A 699 -28.77 8.63 -17.85
CA LEU A 699 -27.72 8.67 -18.86
C LEU A 699 -28.35 9.31 -20.10
N ASP A 700 -27.87 10.48 -20.48
CA ASP A 700 -28.27 11.13 -21.72
C ASP A 700 -27.16 10.98 -22.75
N VAL A 701 -27.55 10.64 -23.98
CA VAL A 701 -26.64 10.51 -25.12
C VAL A 701 -27.12 11.44 -26.22
N ASN A 702 -26.22 12.31 -26.69
CA ASN A 702 -26.43 13.21 -27.81
C ASN A 702 -26.09 12.48 -29.12
N GLY A 703 -26.98 11.60 -29.56
CA GLY A 703 -26.80 10.83 -30.79
C GLY A 703 -27.42 9.45 -30.76
N VAL A 704 -27.00 8.60 -31.70
CA VAL A 704 -27.48 7.22 -31.83
C VAL A 704 -26.69 6.29 -30.91
N VAL A 705 -27.38 5.43 -30.16
CA VAL A 705 -26.77 4.36 -29.35
C VAL A 705 -26.96 3.02 -30.04
N ASN A 706 -25.86 2.39 -30.45
CA ASN A 706 -25.86 1.00 -30.94
C ASN A 706 -25.52 0.07 -29.77
N ALA A 707 -26.46 -0.81 -29.39
CA ALA A 707 -26.26 -1.80 -28.34
C ALA A 707 -26.63 -3.19 -28.85
N SER A 708 -25.94 -4.22 -28.36
CA SER A 708 -26.29 -5.61 -28.64
C SER A 708 -27.64 -6.00 -28.01
N ALA A 709 -27.96 -5.44 -26.84
CA ALA A 709 -29.27 -5.57 -26.20
C ALA A 709 -29.51 -4.45 -25.17
N PHE A 710 -30.78 -4.05 -25.00
CA PHE A 710 -31.26 -3.27 -23.85
C PHE A 710 -32.18 -4.15 -22.99
N ASN A 711 -31.67 -4.66 -21.87
CA ASN A 711 -32.43 -5.53 -20.98
C ASN A 711 -33.19 -4.69 -19.94
N GLN A 712 -34.52 -4.74 -19.98
CA GLN A 712 -35.37 -4.16 -18.94
C GLN A 712 -35.68 -5.22 -17.88
N ALA A 713 -35.41 -4.92 -16.60
CA ALA A 713 -35.73 -5.83 -15.52
C ALA A 713 -37.25 -6.01 -15.40
N SER A 714 -37.74 -7.23 -15.61
CA SER A 714 -39.18 -7.54 -15.68
C SER A 714 -39.65 -8.58 -14.66
N ASP A 715 -38.81 -8.91 -13.68
CA ASP A 715 -39.09 -9.92 -12.65
C ASP A 715 -40.37 -9.58 -11.86
N ARG A 716 -41.14 -10.61 -11.48
CA ARG A 716 -42.38 -10.45 -10.72
C ARG A 716 -42.09 -9.87 -9.32
N ASP A 717 -40.97 -10.22 -8.70
CA ASP A 717 -40.62 -9.77 -7.36
C ASP A 717 -40.22 -8.29 -7.32
N LEU A 718 -39.95 -7.69 -8.47
CA LEU A 718 -39.69 -6.26 -8.64
C LEU A 718 -40.97 -5.44 -8.91
N LYS A 719 -42.16 -6.07 -8.91
CA LYS A 719 -43.43 -5.45 -9.32
C LYS A 719 -44.50 -5.54 -8.23
N GLU A 720 -45.25 -4.45 -8.07
CA GLU A 720 -46.43 -4.35 -7.20
C GLU A 720 -47.63 -3.80 -7.98
N ASN A 721 -48.85 -3.96 -7.46
CA ASN A 721 -50.10 -3.50 -8.09
C ASN A 721 -50.29 -3.98 -9.55
N ILE A 722 -50.06 -5.29 -9.79
CA ILE A 722 -50.15 -5.89 -11.13
C ILE A 722 -51.62 -6.05 -11.55
N GLU A 723 -52.05 -5.28 -12.55
CA GLU A 723 -53.39 -5.35 -13.15
C GLU A 723 -53.32 -5.71 -14.64
N VAL A 724 -54.36 -6.39 -15.13
CA VAL A 724 -54.48 -6.71 -16.56
C VAL A 724 -55.00 -5.49 -17.31
N ILE A 725 -54.35 -5.14 -18.43
CA ILE A 725 -54.80 -4.06 -19.32
C ILE A 725 -56.17 -4.43 -19.89
N SER A 726 -57.18 -3.62 -19.59
CA SER A 726 -58.58 -3.81 -20.01
C SER A 726 -58.96 -2.91 -21.17
N ASN A 727 -59.88 -3.37 -22.03
CA ASN A 727 -60.33 -2.68 -23.25
C ASN A 727 -59.15 -2.38 -24.19
N ALA A 728 -58.20 -3.32 -24.28
CA ALA A 728 -56.96 -3.16 -25.01
C ALA A 728 -57.19 -2.89 -26.51
N ILE A 729 -58.20 -3.52 -27.13
CA ILE A 729 -58.54 -3.24 -28.54
C ILE A 729 -58.92 -1.77 -28.74
N ASP A 730 -59.76 -1.22 -27.87
CA ASP A 730 -60.24 0.16 -28.03
C ASP A 730 -59.15 1.17 -27.69
N ARG A 731 -58.26 0.84 -26.75
CA ARG A 731 -57.06 1.64 -26.47
C ARG A 731 -56.08 1.64 -27.65
N VAL A 732 -55.83 0.50 -28.30
CA VAL A 732 -54.99 0.43 -29.52
C VAL A 732 -55.62 1.23 -30.66
N ARG A 733 -56.94 1.17 -30.83
CA ARG A 733 -57.66 1.96 -31.86
C ARG A 733 -57.57 3.47 -31.65
N ALA A 734 -57.31 3.92 -30.43
CA ALA A 734 -57.16 5.33 -30.10
C ALA A 734 -55.73 5.86 -30.36
N ILE A 735 -54.76 4.99 -30.64
CA ILE A 735 -53.37 5.37 -30.96
C ILE A 735 -53.16 5.26 -32.47
N GLY A 736 -52.66 6.32 -33.10
CA GLY A 736 -52.27 6.28 -34.51
C GLY A 736 -50.82 5.82 -34.73
N GLY A 737 -50.60 5.09 -35.83
CA GLY A 737 -49.26 4.90 -36.39
C GLY A 737 -48.95 6.00 -37.39
N TYR A 738 -47.88 6.75 -37.17
CA TYR A 738 -47.51 7.91 -37.97
C TYR A 738 -46.12 7.75 -38.58
N THR A 739 -45.95 8.20 -39.81
CA THR A 739 -44.64 8.59 -40.34
C THR A 739 -44.46 10.09 -40.16
N TYR A 740 -43.30 10.53 -39.71
CA TYR A 740 -43.02 11.94 -39.45
C TYR A 740 -41.55 12.28 -39.74
N THR A 741 -41.26 13.55 -40.00
CA THR A 741 -39.88 14.04 -40.07
C THR A 741 -39.49 14.58 -38.70
N LEU A 742 -38.43 14.04 -38.10
CA LEU A 742 -37.98 14.49 -36.79
C LEU A 742 -37.31 15.87 -36.94
N LYS A 743 -37.81 16.87 -36.21
CA LYS A 743 -37.38 18.28 -36.37
C LYS A 743 -35.88 18.49 -36.10
N GLU A 744 -35.28 17.65 -35.26
CA GLU A 744 -33.89 17.78 -34.83
C GLU A 744 -32.87 17.39 -35.91
N ASN A 745 -33.10 16.29 -36.62
CA ASN A 745 -32.17 15.79 -37.64
C ASN A 745 -32.71 15.90 -39.07
N GLY A 746 -33.99 16.27 -39.26
CA GLY A 746 -34.64 16.36 -40.57
C GLY A 746 -34.89 15.01 -41.26
N MET A 747 -34.71 13.89 -40.56
CA MET A 747 -34.82 12.54 -41.14
C MET A 747 -36.25 12.00 -41.02
N PRO A 748 -36.70 11.14 -41.96
CA PRO A 748 -37.98 10.44 -41.85
C PRO A 748 -37.93 9.33 -40.80
N HIS A 749 -38.94 9.28 -39.94
CA HIS A 749 -39.14 8.29 -38.89
C HIS A 749 -40.58 7.77 -38.91
N ALA A 750 -40.83 6.66 -38.23
CA ALA A 750 -42.17 6.13 -37.99
C ALA A 750 -42.35 5.80 -36.50
N GLY A 751 -43.55 5.97 -35.97
CA GLY A 751 -43.85 5.69 -34.57
C GLY A 751 -45.25 6.13 -34.16
N VAL A 752 -45.46 6.23 -32.86
CA VAL A 752 -46.70 6.71 -32.26
C VAL A 752 -46.47 8.07 -31.60
N ILE A 753 -47.53 8.84 -31.40
CA ILE A 753 -47.45 10.14 -30.71
C ILE A 753 -47.56 9.92 -29.20
N ALA A 754 -46.58 10.42 -28.44
CA ALA A 754 -46.49 10.19 -26.99
C ALA A 754 -47.70 10.70 -26.20
N GLN A 755 -48.35 11.77 -26.67
CA GLN A 755 -49.55 12.34 -26.07
C GLN A 755 -50.77 11.42 -26.24
N GLU A 756 -50.90 10.76 -27.39
CA GLU A 756 -51.98 9.79 -27.62
C GLU A 756 -51.80 8.56 -26.72
N VAL A 757 -50.55 8.07 -26.60
CA VAL A 757 -50.21 6.98 -25.66
C VAL A 757 -50.54 7.40 -24.23
N ARG A 758 -50.21 8.63 -23.84
CA ARG A 758 -50.50 9.15 -22.50
C ARG A 758 -51.99 9.14 -22.15
N ASP A 759 -52.86 9.43 -23.12
CA ASP A 759 -54.30 9.49 -22.89
C ASP A 759 -54.94 8.10 -22.70
N VAL A 760 -54.35 7.05 -23.29
CA VAL A 760 -54.94 5.68 -23.27
C VAL A 760 -54.16 4.67 -22.42
N LEU A 761 -52.86 4.88 -22.25
CA LEU A 761 -51.93 4.06 -21.46
C LEU A 761 -50.84 4.96 -20.85
N PRO A 762 -51.18 5.79 -19.84
CA PRO A 762 -50.26 6.76 -19.24
C PRO A 762 -48.99 6.12 -18.68
N GLU A 763 -49.05 4.85 -18.26
CA GLU A 763 -47.94 4.07 -17.73
C GLU A 763 -46.84 3.82 -18.76
N ALA A 764 -47.17 3.84 -20.05
CA ALA A 764 -46.23 3.71 -21.16
C ALA A 764 -45.77 5.08 -21.71
N SER A 765 -46.04 6.17 -20.99
CA SER A 765 -45.63 7.53 -21.37
C SER A 765 -44.60 8.08 -20.38
N GLY A 766 -43.50 8.60 -20.92
CA GLY A 766 -42.45 9.28 -20.15
C GLY A 766 -42.38 10.77 -20.48
N SER A 767 -41.50 11.49 -19.79
CA SER A 767 -41.15 12.86 -20.16
C SER A 767 -39.67 13.12 -19.90
N PHE A 768 -39.06 13.95 -20.72
CA PHE A 768 -37.68 14.41 -20.54
C PHE A 768 -37.60 15.92 -20.77
N THR A 769 -36.60 16.57 -20.19
CA THR A 769 -36.37 18.01 -20.34
C THR A 769 -35.17 18.20 -21.25
N LYS A 770 -35.34 19.00 -22.31
CA LYS A 770 -34.25 19.48 -23.14
C LYS A 770 -33.79 20.83 -22.61
N TYR A 771 -32.48 20.98 -22.41
CA TYR A 771 -31.87 22.23 -22.01
C TYR A 771 -31.27 22.89 -23.25
N VAL A 772 -31.61 24.16 -23.47
CA VAL A 772 -31.01 24.97 -24.54
C VAL A 772 -30.22 26.10 -23.90
N ASP A 773 -28.94 26.23 -24.27
CA ASP A 773 -28.11 27.35 -23.84
C ASP A 773 -28.57 28.64 -24.57
N LEU A 774 -28.98 29.65 -23.80
CA LEU A 774 -29.36 30.97 -24.30
C LEU A 774 -28.11 31.85 -24.47
N PRO A 775 -27.97 32.59 -25.59
CA PRO A 775 -26.88 33.54 -25.76
C PRO A 775 -27.06 34.77 -24.86
N GLY A 776 -26.15 34.97 -23.89
CA GLY A 776 -26.04 36.22 -23.12
C GLY A 776 -25.04 36.10 -21.95
N PRO A 777 -24.26 37.14 -21.62
CA PRO A 777 -23.34 37.10 -20.50
C PRO A 777 -24.10 37.25 -19.17
N THR A 778 -23.94 36.30 -18.25
CA THR A 778 -24.12 36.56 -16.82
C THR A 778 -22.81 37.04 -16.21
N GLN A 779 -22.87 37.80 -15.11
CA GLN A 779 -21.70 38.36 -14.43
C GLN A 779 -20.67 37.31 -13.96
N ASP A 780 -21.05 36.03 -13.93
CA ASP A 780 -20.26 34.91 -13.39
C ASP A 780 -19.79 33.89 -14.45
N GLY A 781 -20.03 34.15 -15.75
CA GLY A 781 -19.56 33.28 -16.84
C GLY A 781 -20.30 31.94 -16.97
N THR A 782 -21.47 31.79 -16.34
CA THR A 782 -22.34 30.61 -16.48
C THR A 782 -23.40 30.84 -17.57
N PRO A 783 -23.62 29.89 -18.50
CA PRO A 783 -24.65 30.03 -19.54
C PRO A 783 -26.05 30.08 -18.93
N LEU A 784 -26.88 31.01 -19.42
CA LEU A 784 -28.33 31.01 -19.16
C LEU A 784 -28.95 29.84 -19.93
N ARG A 785 -29.83 29.06 -19.30
CA ARG A 785 -30.47 27.89 -19.94
C ARG A 785 -31.98 28.01 -19.92
N GLU A 786 -32.63 27.70 -21.04
CA GLU A 786 -34.07 27.50 -21.12
C GLU A 786 -34.38 26.00 -21.00
N GLU A 787 -35.44 25.68 -20.25
CA GLU A 787 -35.91 24.31 -20.00
C GLU A 787 -37.21 24.07 -20.79
N GLU A 788 -37.18 23.16 -21.76
CA GLU A 788 -38.37 22.75 -22.51
C GLU A 788 -38.66 21.26 -22.26
N ARG A 789 -39.90 20.93 -21.89
CA ARG A 789 -40.30 19.56 -21.54
C ARG A 789 -40.95 18.85 -22.72
N PHE A 790 -40.45 17.67 -23.06
CA PHE A 790 -40.96 16.79 -24.10
C PHE A 790 -41.48 15.48 -23.51
N TYR A 791 -42.33 14.78 -24.26
CA TYR A 791 -42.86 13.46 -23.88
C TYR A 791 -42.16 12.35 -24.66
N SER A 792 -41.99 11.19 -24.03
CA SER A 792 -41.41 9.99 -24.62
C SER A 792 -42.37 8.81 -24.48
N VAL A 793 -42.08 7.72 -25.20
CA VAL A 793 -42.90 6.50 -25.21
C VAL A 793 -42.04 5.33 -24.75
N ASP A 794 -42.58 4.53 -23.82
CA ASP A 794 -42.06 3.21 -23.51
C ASP A 794 -42.69 2.16 -24.44
N TYR A 795 -41.93 1.74 -25.44
CA TYR A 795 -42.37 0.74 -26.41
C TYR A 795 -42.57 -0.66 -25.80
N ALA A 796 -41.99 -0.95 -24.63
CA ALA A 796 -42.30 -2.20 -23.92
C ALA A 796 -43.73 -2.18 -23.37
N GLY A 797 -44.18 -1.05 -22.82
CA GLY A 797 -45.56 -0.83 -22.41
C GLY A 797 -46.56 -0.96 -23.56
N ILE A 798 -46.23 -0.43 -24.75
CA ILE A 798 -47.05 -0.63 -25.97
C ILE A 798 -47.11 -2.10 -26.37
N THR A 799 -45.99 -2.83 -26.28
CA THR A 799 -45.97 -4.26 -26.58
C THR A 799 -46.92 -5.03 -25.65
N ALA A 800 -46.96 -4.69 -24.37
CA ALA A 800 -47.92 -5.29 -23.43
C ALA A 800 -49.39 -4.99 -23.80
N LEU A 801 -49.68 -3.76 -24.26
CA LEU A 801 -51.01 -3.38 -24.75
C LEU A 801 -51.40 -4.18 -26.00
N LEU A 802 -50.48 -4.33 -26.96
CA LEU A 802 -50.70 -5.13 -28.17
C LEU A 802 -50.96 -6.59 -27.83
N VAL A 803 -50.19 -7.17 -26.90
CA VAL A 803 -50.41 -8.55 -26.42
C VAL A 803 -51.84 -8.73 -25.90
N GLN A 804 -52.35 -7.78 -25.11
CA GLN A 804 -53.74 -7.89 -24.65
C GLN A 804 -54.77 -7.61 -25.74
N ALA A 805 -54.50 -6.69 -26.66
CA ALA A 805 -55.38 -6.47 -27.80
C ALA A 805 -55.50 -7.71 -28.70
N PHE A 806 -54.40 -8.45 -28.89
CA PHE A 806 -54.41 -9.73 -29.62
C PHE A 806 -55.22 -10.80 -28.89
N LYS A 807 -55.09 -10.92 -27.55
CA LYS A 807 -55.90 -11.85 -26.75
C LYS A 807 -57.39 -11.51 -26.79
N GLU A 808 -57.75 -10.24 -26.62
CA GLU A 808 -59.15 -9.79 -26.76
C GLU A 808 -59.69 -10.03 -28.18
N MET A 809 -58.83 -9.93 -29.20
CA MET A 809 -59.21 -10.15 -30.60
C MET A 809 -59.43 -11.63 -30.89
N ASP A 810 -58.54 -12.49 -30.40
CA ASP A 810 -58.67 -13.96 -30.49
C ASP A 810 -59.95 -14.46 -29.81
N GLU A 811 -60.29 -13.92 -28.64
CA GLU A 811 -61.55 -14.22 -27.96
C GLU A 811 -62.77 -13.81 -28.80
N LYS A 812 -62.71 -12.65 -29.48
CA LYS A 812 -63.77 -12.21 -30.40
C LYS A 812 -63.86 -13.09 -31.64
N ILE A 813 -62.73 -13.48 -32.23
CA ILE A 813 -62.69 -14.37 -33.40
C ILE A 813 -63.27 -15.73 -33.05
N THR A 814 -62.84 -16.34 -31.94
CA THR A 814 -63.37 -17.62 -31.45
C THR A 814 -64.89 -17.58 -31.26
N LYS A 815 -65.42 -16.50 -30.67
CA LYS A 815 -66.88 -16.31 -30.53
C LYS A 815 -67.58 -16.19 -31.88
N LEU A 816 -66.97 -15.50 -32.85
CA LEU A 816 -67.52 -15.37 -34.21
C LEU A 816 -67.51 -16.70 -34.96
N GLU A 817 -66.45 -17.50 -34.84
CA GLU A 817 -66.35 -18.83 -35.45
C GLU A 817 -67.39 -19.80 -34.87
N GLU A 818 -67.59 -19.79 -33.55
CA GLU A 818 -68.65 -20.59 -32.90
C GLU A 818 -70.05 -20.14 -33.34
N GLN A 819 -70.28 -18.83 -33.47
CA GLN A 819 -71.52 -18.30 -34.05
C GLN A 819 -71.70 -18.76 -35.51
N GLN A 820 -70.64 -18.75 -36.32
CA GLN A 820 -70.68 -19.19 -37.71
C GLN A 820 -71.01 -20.68 -37.81
N LYS A 821 -70.41 -21.51 -36.95
CA LYS A 821 -70.72 -22.93 -36.84
C LYS A 821 -72.20 -23.17 -36.50
N GLN A 822 -72.73 -22.46 -35.50
CA GLN A 822 -74.16 -22.55 -35.15
C GLN A 822 -75.07 -22.11 -36.30
N ILE A 823 -74.70 -21.07 -37.04
CA ILE A 823 -75.43 -20.61 -38.23
C ILE A 823 -75.44 -21.68 -39.32
N ASP A 824 -74.31 -22.34 -39.57
CA ASP A 824 -74.21 -23.35 -40.61
C ASP A 824 -74.97 -24.63 -40.24
N GLU A 825 -74.96 -25.04 -38.96
CA GLU A 825 -75.84 -26.10 -38.43
C GLU A 825 -77.32 -25.74 -38.60
N LEU A 826 -77.71 -24.49 -38.31
CA LEU A 826 -79.06 -23.98 -38.52
C LEU A 826 -79.46 -23.98 -40.00
N LYS A 827 -78.58 -23.58 -40.92
CA LYS A 827 -78.84 -23.63 -42.37
C LYS A 827 -79.03 -25.06 -42.85
N GLU A 828 -78.23 -26.00 -42.36
CA GLU A 828 -78.36 -27.41 -42.71
C GLU A 828 -79.71 -27.98 -42.22
N LEU A 829 -80.14 -27.60 -41.01
CA LEU A 829 -81.44 -27.98 -40.47
C LEU A 829 -82.60 -27.37 -41.28
N VAL A 830 -82.50 -26.09 -41.67
CA VAL A 830 -83.49 -25.42 -42.51
C VAL A 830 -83.55 -26.06 -43.90
N GLN A 831 -82.41 -26.42 -44.50
CA GLN A 831 -82.37 -27.13 -45.78
C GLN A 831 -83.06 -28.49 -45.68
N LYS A 832 -82.78 -29.27 -44.62
CA LYS A 832 -83.48 -30.54 -44.34
C LYS A 832 -85.00 -30.36 -44.16
N LEU A 833 -85.46 -29.21 -43.65
CA LEU A 833 -86.88 -28.89 -43.52
C LEU A 833 -87.52 -28.44 -44.84
N LEU A 834 -86.76 -27.79 -45.73
CA LEU A 834 -87.20 -27.40 -47.06
C LEU A 834 -87.29 -28.61 -48.01
N ASP A 835 -86.34 -29.55 -47.92
CA ASP A 835 -86.31 -30.77 -48.74
C ASP A 835 -87.40 -31.79 -48.36
N ASN A 836 -88.04 -31.62 -47.20
CA ASN A 836 -89.15 -32.45 -46.69
C ASN A 836 -90.55 -31.87 -46.98
N LYS A 837 -90.65 -30.90 -47.90
CA LYS A 837 -91.91 -30.41 -48.47
C LYS A 837 -91.98 -30.73 -49.96
#